data_AF-A0AAD3XQY8-F1
#
_entry.id   AF-A0AAD3XQY8-F1
#
_cell.length_a   1.000
_cell.length_b   1.000
_cell.length_c   1.000
_cell.angle_alpha   90.00
_cell.angle_beta   90.00
_cell.angle_gamma   90.00
#
_symmetry.space_group_name_H-M   'P 1'
#
loop_
_entity.id
_entity.type
_entity.pdbx_description
1 polymer ?
#
loop_
_entity_poly.entity_id
_entity_poly.type
_entity_poly.pdbx_seq_one_letter_code
_entity_poly.pdbx_strand_id
1 'polypeptide(L)'
;MWVRFYFVLMSSKSVKLNVLGSNAFSLLLLFSLFWVFLFSNFSVVKSNVGYDRKAITINGQRRILISGSIHYPRSAPEMWPDLIQKAKEGGLDVIQTYVFWNGHEPSPGKYYFNGSYDLVKFIKLVQQNGLYVHLRVGPYVCAEWNFGGFPVWLKYIPGINFRTNNEPFKAAMQRFTNTIVDMMKAEGLFASQGGPIILSQIENEYGPMEYEIGAPGQAYTRWAAKMAVGLHTGVPWVMCKQDDAPDPVINTCNGFYCDYFSPNKDYKPKIWTEAWTGWFTEFGGPVPSRPVEDLAFSVASFIQKGGSFINYYMYHGGTNFGRTAGGPFIATSYDYDAPLDEYGLLRQPKWGHLKDLHRAIKLCERSLVSSDPSVISLGNNQEAHVFKSSGSCATFLANYNQSSYARVAFGNNHYNLPPWSISILPDCKNTVYNTARVGAQSATMKMTPVYQGFSWQSYNEETTSIDDSAFTMVGLLEQINITRDVSDYLWYMTDIEIHPDEGFLSSRQYPILTVMSAGHALHVFVNGEFYGTAYGSLENPKLTFSQGVNLRVGSNKISLLSIAVGLPNVGPHFETWNAGVLGPVSLSGLNQGWRDLTWQKWLYKIGLRGESLTLHTLNGATASEWVEGLIVTEKQPLTWYKTTFSAPAGDEPLALDMGSMGKGQVWINSESIGRYWPGYKASGTCNECNYAGYYDEKKCLSNCGEPSQRWYHVPRSWLKPTGNLMVVFEEWGGDPESISLVKKEIDSICADIYEWQPTLVNWQLQAYGRVNKHLRPKAHLWCATGQKISSIKFASFGTPQGACGNYREGSCHAHKSYDIFEKVCVGQPGCAVTVEPELFGGDPCPNIMKKLSVEAICS
;
A
#
# COMPACT_ATOMS: atom_id res chain seq x y z
N MET A 1 -18.24 -50.76 -19.76
CA MET A 1 -19.22 -51.70 -20.33
C MET A 1 -20.17 -50.93 -21.23
N TRP A 2 -20.14 -51.24 -22.53
CA TRP A 2 -21.11 -50.96 -23.63
C TRP A 2 -22.06 -49.74 -23.60
N VAL A 3 -22.07 -49.04 -24.75
CA VAL A 3 -22.94 -47.89 -25.12
C VAL A 3 -24.33 -48.34 -25.62
N ARG A 4 -25.37 -47.54 -25.34
CA ARG A 4 -26.72 -47.52 -25.95
C ARG A 4 -27.43 -46.25 -25.39
N PHE A 5 -28.26 -45.44 -26.07
CA PHE A 5 -29.24 -45.62 -27.16
C PHE A 5 -29.25 -44.38 -28.12
N TYR A 6 -29.24 -44.55 -29.45
CA TYR A 6 -30.34 -44.35 -30.44
C TYR A 6 -30.84 -42.93 -30.77
N PHE A 7 -30.88 -42.61 -32.08
CA PHE A 7 -31.85 -41.69 -32.69
C PHE A 7 -32.20 -42.13 -34.13
N VAL A 8 -33.50 -42.11 -34.46
CA VAL A 8 -34.20 -42.71 -35.62
C VAL A 8 -35.57 -41.97 -35.70
N LEU A 9 -36.22 -41.55 -36.80
CA LEU A 9 -36.15 -41.80 -38.27
C LEU A 9 -36.51 -40.50 -39.08
N MET A 10 -36.50 -40.61 -40.41
CA MET A 10 -37.25 -39.92 -41.51
C MET A 10 -38.53 -39.07 -41.21
N SER A 11 -39.11 -38.25 -42.11
CA SER A 11 -38.81 -37.72 -43.48
C SER A 11 -39.97 -36.79 -43.94
N SER A 12 -39.71 -35.70 -44.68
CA SER A 12 -40.64 -35.21 -45.74
C SER A 12 -40.01 -34.17 -46.69
N LYS A 13 -40.39 -34.27 -47.97
CA LYS A 13 -39.99 -33.50 -49.17
C LYS A 13 -40.21 -31.97 -49.01
N SER A 14 -39.47 -31.06 -49.67
CA SER A 14 -39.48 -30.92 -51.15
C SER A 14 -38.39 -30.01 -51.79
N VAL A 15 -37.70 -30.56 -52.79
CA VAL A 15 -37.47 -30.00 -54.16
C VAL A 15 -36.70 -28.67 -54.39
N LYS A 16 -35.50 -28.80 -55.02
CA LYS A 16 -34.73 -27.88 -55.91
C LYS A 16 -34.24 -26.52 -55.32
N LEU A 17 -32.96 -26.14 -55.46
CA LEU A 17 -32.23 -25.97 -56.73
C LEU A 17 -30.74 -26.41 -56.67
N ASN A 18 -30.11 -26.55 -57.84
CA ASN A 18 -28.71 -26.99 -58.03
C ASN A 18 -27.70 -25.83 -58.10
N VAL A 19 -26.41 -26.23 -58.11
CA VAL A 19 -25.19 -25.56 -58.65
C VAL A 19 -24.29 -24.86 -57.61
N LEU A 20 -22.97 -24.95 -57.85
CA LEU A 20 -21.81 -24.59 -57.00
C LEU A 20 -21.50 -25.66 -55.92
N GLY A 21 -20.60 -26.63 -56.13
CA GLY A 21 -19.46 -26.68 -57.05
C GLY A 21 -18.17 -26.28 -56.33
N SER A 22 -17.32 -27.28 -56.03
CA SER A 22 -15.92 -27.21 -55.57
C SER A 22 -15.60 -26.47 -54.25
N ASN A 23 -16.29 -25.39 -53.90
CA ASN A 23 -15.91 -24.50 -52.80
C ASN A 23 -16.29 -25.02 -51.41
N ALA A 24 -17.37 -25.80 -51.28
CA ALA A 24 -17.82 -26.31 -49.97
C ALA A 24 -16.78 -27.26 -49.32
N PHE A 25 -16.10 -28.08 -50.12
CA PHE A 25 -15.08 -29.01 -49.62
C PHE A 25 -13.82 -28.26 -49.19
N SER A 26 -13.39 -27.25 -49.95
CA SER A 26 -12.30 -26.35 -49.58
C SER A 26 -12.61 -25.51 -48.34
N LEU A 27 -13.86 -25.06 -48.17
CA LEU A 27 -14.30 -24.34 -46.96
C LEU A 27 -14.28 -25.25 -45.73
N LEU A 28 -14.72 -26.50 -45.84
CA LEU A 28 -14.64 -27.50 -44.77
C LEU A 28 -13.20 -27.87 -44.43
N LEU A 29 -12.32 -28.02 -45.43
CA LEU A 29 -10.89 -28.22 -45.18
C LEU A 29 -10.28 -27.02 -44.47
N LEU A 30 -10.57 -25.79 -44.91
CA LEU A 30 -10.12 -24.56 -44.26
C LEU A 30 -10.65 -24.42 -42.84
N PHE A 31 -11.93 -24.73 -42.58
CA PHE A 31 -12.49 -24.73 -41.22
C PHE A 31 -11.82 -25.79 -40.33
N SER A 32 -11.55 -26.99 -40.86
CA SER A 32 -10.86 -28.05 -40.13
C SER A 32 -9.39 -27.69 -39.85
N LEU A 33 -8.69 -27.07 -40.80
CA LEU A 33 -7.32 -26.58 -40.64
C LEU A 33 -7.26 -25.40 -39.67
N PHE A 34 -8.27 -24.52 -39.68
CA PHE A 34 -8.38 -23.40 -38.74
C PHE A 34 -8.67 -23.90 -37.31
N TRP A 35 -9.52 -24.91 -37.15
CA TRP A 35 -9.72 -25.61 -35.87
C TRP A 35 -8.45 -26.33 -35.42
N VAL A 36 -7.76 -27.05 -36.30
CA VAL A 36 -6.47 -27.68 -35.97
C VAL A 36 -5.43 -26.62 -35.59
N PHE A 37 -5.37 -25.46 -36.24
CA PHE A 37 -4.46 -24.36 -35.86
C PHE A 37 -4.83 -23.72 -34.50
N LEU A 38 -6.12 -23.61 -34.19
CA LEU A 38 -6.65 -23.13 -32.91
C LEU A 38 -6.37 -24.10 -31.75
N PHE A 39 -6.36 -25.41 -32.00
CA PHE A 39 -6.14 -26.43 -30.96
C PHE A 39 -4.71 -27.00 -30.91
N SER A 40 -3.88 -26.83 -31.95
CA SER A 40 -2.48 -27.32 -31.98
C SER A 40 -1.47 -26.41 -31.28
N ASN A 41 -1.89 -25.27 -30.73
CA ASN A 41 -1.01 -24.32 -30.03
C ASN A 41 -1.19 -24.27 -28.50
N PHE A 42 -1.99 -25.15 -27.90
CA PHE A 42 -1.93 -25.40 -26.45
C PHE A 42 -0.78 -26.37 -26.10
N SER A 43 0.40 -26.07 -26.61
CA SER A 43 1.64 -26.57 -26.03
C SER A 43 1.78 -25.92 -24.66
N VAL A 44 1.93 -26.70 -23.58
CA VAL A 44 2.38 -26.15 -22.29
C VAL A 44 3.83 -25.72 -22.47
N VAL A 45 4.03 -24.46 -22.87
CA VAL A 45 5.35 -23.86 -23.02
C VAL A 45 5.93 -23.67 -21.62
N LYS A 46 6.69 -24.67 -21.17
CA LYS A 46 7.50 -24.57 -19.95
C LYS A 46 8.42 -23.37 -20.09
N SER A 47 8.20 -22.34 -19.27
CA SER A 47 8.99 -21.12 -19.34
C SER A 47 10.28 -21.31 -18.56
N ASN A 48 11.42 -21.25 -19.25
CA ASN A 48 12.72 -21.39 -18.59
C ASN A 48 13.15 -20.05 -18.00
N VAL A 49 13.21 -19.96 -16.66
CA VAL A 49 13.67 -18.76 -15.96
C VAL A 49 15.03 -19.00 -15.33
N GLY A 50 15.99 -18.16 -15.70
CA GLY A 50 17.36 -18.16 -15.19
C GLY A 50 17.84 -16.73 -15.00
N TYR A 51 19.15 -16.56 -14.82
CA TYR A 51 19.79 -15.25 -14.75
C TYR A 51 21.25 -15.31 -15.20
N ASP A 52 21.79 -14.14 -15.50
CA ASP A 52 23.23 -13.90 -15.60
C ASP A 52 23.59 -12.53 -15.02
N ARG A 53 24.86 -12.13 -15.16
CA ARG A 53 25.39 -10.80 -14.77
C ARG A 53 24.47 -9.63 -15.12
N LYS A 54 23.75 -9.72 -16.24
CA LYS A 54 22.99 -8.60 -16.79
C LYS A 54 21.54 -8.57 -16.37
N ALA A 55 20.84 -9.70 -16.34
CA ALA A 55 19.40 -9.71 -16.10
C ALA A 55 18.89 -11.09 -15.68
N ILE A 56 17.65 -11.09 -15.17
CA ILE A 56 16.79 -12.28 -15.27
C ILE A 56 16.58 -12.60 -16.76
N THR A 57 16.69 -13.88 -17.11
CA THR A 57 16.37 -14.41 -18.44
C THR A 57 15.08 -15.18 -18.39
N ILE A 58 14.14 -14.89 -19.28
CA ILE A 58 12.88 -15.63 -19.46
C ILE A 58 12.89 -16.19 -20.87
N ASN A 59 12.77 -17.52 -21.01
CA ASN A 59 12.89 -18.23 -22.29
C ASN A 59 14.18 -17.91 -23.06
N GLY A 60 15.29 -17.81 -22.33
CA GLY A 60 16.60 -17.46 -22.88
C GLY A 60 16.78 -15.98 -23.26
N GLN A 61 15.75 -15.14 -23.11
CA GLN A 61 15.82 -13.70 -23.38
C GLN A 61 16.04 -12.94 -22.07
N ARG A 62 17.13 -12.17 -21.99
CA ARG A 62 17.32 -11.14 -20.94
C ARG A 62 16.21 -10.10 -21.02
N ARG A 63 15.67 -9.68 -19.88
CA ARG A 63 14.60 -8.66 -19.78
C ARG A 63 14.96 -7.57 -18.80
N ILE A 64 14.56 -6.33 -19.10
CA ILE A 64 14.51 -5.25 -18.09
C ILE A 64 13.11 -5.26 -17.50
N LEU A 65 12.98 -5.81 -16.30
CA LEU A 65 11.68 -6.09 -15.66
C LEU A 65 11.25 -4.92 -14.79
N ILE A 66 10.05 -4.41 -15.07
CA ILE A 66 9.42 -3.33 -14.31
C ILE A 66 8.31 -3.96 -13.46
N SER A 67 8.39 -3.82 -12.14
CA SER A 67 7.53 -4.49 -11.18
C SER A 67 6.84 -3.51 -10.23
N GLY A 68 5.78 -3.96 -9.57
CA GLY A 68 5.07 -3.18 -8.56
C GLY A 68 4.40 -4.06 -7.52
N SER A 69 4.51 -3.68 -6.25
CA SER A 69 3.86 -4.38 -5.15
C SER A 69 2.36 -4.11 -5.12
N ILE A 70 1.57 -5.19 -5.07
CA ILE A 70 0.13 -5.16 -4.77
C ILE A 70 -0.12 -6.28 -3.75
N HIS A 71 -0.51 -5.93 -2.52
CA HIS A 71 -0.78 -6.92 -1.47
C HIS A 71 -2.23 -7.37 -1.51
N TYR A 72 -2.48 -8.63 -1.84
CA TYR A 72 -3.83 -9.17 -2.05
C TYR A 72 -4.77 -8.96 -0.85
N PRO A 73 -4.36 -9.06 0.44
CA PRO A 73 -5.28 -8.82 1.56
C PRO A 73 -5.58 -7.34 1.82
N ARG A 74 -4.80 -6.40 1.24
CA ARG A 74 -5.01 -4.95 1.39
C ARG A 74 -6.03 -4.36 0.41
N SER A 75 -6.70 -5.20 -0.38
CA SER A 75 -7.76 -4.82 -1.32
C SER A 75 -8.82 -5.93 -1.41
N ALA A 76 -10.07 -5.58 -1.67
CA ALA A 76 -11.13 -6.58 -1.83
C ALA A 76 -10.93 -7.39 -3.13
N PRO A 77 -11.34 -8.67 -3.19
CA PRO A 77 -11.11 -9.53 -4.37
C PRO A 77 -11.70 -9.00 -5.69
N GLU A 78 -12.74 -8.16 -5.60
CA GLU A 78 -13.40 -7.52 -6.73
C GLU A 78 -12.58 -6.34 -7.29
N MET A 79 -11.67 -5.77 -6.51
CA MET A 79 -10.75 -4.72 -6.95
C MET A 79 -9.55 -5.29 -7.74
N TRP A 80 -9.12 -6.51 -7.43
CA TRP A 80 -7.90 -7.10 -8.01
C TRP A 80 -7.83 -7.04 -9.55
N PRO A 81 -8.88 -7.36 -10.33
CA PRO A 81 -8.80 -7.32 -11.80
C PRO A 81 -8.50 -5.91 -12.33
N ASP A 82 -9.13 -4.88 -11.76
CA ASP A 82 -8.95 -3.48 -12.14
C ASP A 82 -7.57 -2.95 -11.71
N LEU A 83 -7.12 -3.26 -10.48
CA LEU A 83 -5.78 -2.92 -9.98
C LEU A 83 -4.68 -3.52 -10.87
N ILE A 84 -4.82 -4.80 -11.24
CA ILE A 84 -3.86 -5.52 -12.10
C ILE A 84 -3.89 -4.95 -13.53
N GLN A 85 -5.07 -4.62 -14.07
CA GLN A 85 -5.21 -4.01 -15.39
C GLN A 85 -4.57 -2.60 -15.42
N LYS A 86 -4.83 -1.75 -14.41
CA LYS A 86 -4.19 -0.42 -14.25
C LYS A 86 -2.68 -0.52 -14.08
N ALA A 87 -2.17 -1.58 -13.46
CA ALA A 87 -0.75 -1.87 -13.34
C ALA A 87 -0.11 -2.27 -14.68
N LYS A 88 -0.77 -3.15 -15.44
CA LYS A 88 -0.40 -3.51 -16.81
C LYS A 88 -0.40 -2.29 -17.74
N GLU A 89 -1.44 -1.47 -17.68
CA GLU A 89 -1.55 -0.22 -18.44
C GLU A 89 -0.52 0.81 -18.03
N GLY A 90 -0.10 0.81 -16.77
CA GLY A 90 1.04 1.57 -16.26
C GLY A 90 2.39 1.10 -16.82
N GLY A 91 2.45 -0.05 -17.49
CA GLY A 91 3.67 -0.57 -18.12
C GLY A 91 4.52 -1.49 -17.24
N LEU A 92 3.95 -2.08 -16.19
CA LEU A 92 4.62 -3.16 -15.45
C LEU A 92 4.69 -4.45 -16.29
N ASP A 93 5.75 -5.23 -16.11
CA ASP A 93 5.87 -6.63 -16.54
C ASP A 93 5.50 -7.62 -15.40
N VAL A 94 5.62 -7.21 -14.13
CA VAL A 94 5.57 -8.10 -12.95
C VAL A 94 4.73 -7.49 -11.82
N ILE A 95 3.89 -8.29 -11.15
CA ILE A 95 3.31 -7.94 -9.85
C ILE A 95 4.12 -8.62 -8.74
N GLN A 96 4.51 -7.85 -7.73
CA GLN A 96 5.15 -8.38 -6.52
C GLN A 96 4.12 -8.49 -5.40
N THR A 97 4.21 -9.53 -4.58
CA THR A 97 3.37 -9.63 -3.37
C THR A 97 4.05 -10.44 -2.27
N TYR A 98 3.87 -10.04 -1.01
CA TYR A 98 4.23 -10.83 0.16
C TYR A 98 3.17 -11.90 0.44
N VAL A 99 3.54 -12.97 1.17
CA VAL A 99 2.59 -13.96 1.69
C VAL A 99 2.41 -13.79 3.20
N PHE A 100 1.18 -13.57 3.65
CA PHE A 100 0.87 -13.16 5.03
C PHE A 100 0.50 -14.36 5.92
N TRP A 101 1.50 -14.97 6.58
CA TRP A 101 1.32 -16.23 7.32
C TRP A 101 0.28 -16.14 8.44
N ASN A 102 0.26 -15.06 9.23
CA ASN A 102 -0.70 -14.87 10.33
C ASN A 102 -2.19 -14.93 9.89
N GLY A 103 -2.52 -14.38 8.72
CA GLY A 103 -3.87 -14.48 8.14
C GLY A 103 -4.14 -15.81 7.45
N HIS A 104 -3.10 -16.48 6.94
CA HIS A 104 -3.22 -17.81 6.34
C HIS A 104 -3.28 -18.95 7.36
N GLU A 105 -2.71 -18.81 8.56
CA GLU A 105 -2.71 -19.84 9.61
C GLU A 105 -3.06 -19.21 10.97
N PRO A 106 -4.30 -18.70 11.17
CA PRO A 106 -4.70 -18.01 12.39
C PRO A 106 -4.64 -18.88 13.65
N SER A 107 -4.63 -20.21 13.51
CA SER A 107 -4.30 -21.15 14.58
C SER A 107 -3.56 -22.38 14.01
N PRO A 108 -2.73 -23.09 14.80
CA PRO A 108 -1.83 -24.11 14.28
C PRO A 108 -2.54 -25.17 13.43
N GLY A 109 -2.08 -25.37 12.20
CA GLY A 109 -2.61 -26.34 11.24
C GLY A 109 -3.97 -26.00 10.64
N LYS A 110 -4.60 -24.86 10.98
CA LYS A 110 -5.87 -24.41 10.38
C LYS A 110 -5.61 -23.33 9.34
N TYR A 111 -5.50 -23.75 8.09
CA TYR A 111 -5.22 -22.85 6.97
C TYR A 111 -6.46 -22.12 6.43
N TYR A 112 -6.29 -20.88 5.97
CA TYR A 112 -7.30 -20.05 5.34
C TYR A 112 -6.76 -19.40 4.04
N PHE A 113 -7.43 -19.67 2.91
CA PHE A 113 -7.07 -19.20 1.58
C PHE A 113 -8.30 -18.70 0.78
N ASN A 114 -9.28 -18.10 1.46
CA ASN A 114 -10.53 -17.62 0.86
C ASN A 114 -10.63 -16.08 0.93
N GLY A 115 -11.59 -15.49 0.22
CA GLY A 115 -11.85 -14.04 0.26
C GLY A 115 -10.62 -13.24 -0.14
N SER A 116 -10.29 -12.18 0.62
CA SER A 116 -9.09 -11.36 0.42
C SER A 116 -7.77 -12.11 0.67
N TYR A 117 -7.81 -13.36 1.16
CA TYR A 117 -6.65 -14.25 1.32
C TYR A 117 -6.60 -15.37 0.25
N ASP A 118 -7.38 -15.29 -0.82
CA ASP A 118 -7.27 -16.22 -1.96
C ASP A 118 -6.07 -15.88 -2.85
N LEU A 119 -4.88 -16.27 -2.37
CA LEU A 119 -3.59 -16.10 -3.05
C LEU A 119 -3.56 -16.75 -4.44
N VAL A 120 -4.19 -17.91 -4.59
CA VAL A 120 -4.24 -18.66 -5.86
C VAL A 120 -5.06 -17.90 -6.89
N LYS A 121 -6.25 -17.41 -6.53
CA LYS A 121 -7.08 -16.54 -7.39
C LYS A 121 -6.35 -15.26 -7.77
N PHE A 122 -5.71 -14.59 -6.81
CA PHE A 122 -4.93 -13.38 -7.09
C PHE A 122 -3.83 -13.64 -8.14
N ILE A 123 -3.00 -14.66 -7.95
CA ILE A 123 -1.92 -15.01 -8.90
C ILE A 123 -2.47 -15.43 -10.27
N LYS A 124 -3.59 -16.17 -10.31
CA LYS A 124 -4.29 -16.50 -11.56
C LYS A 124 -4.82 -15.27 -12.30
N LEU A 125 -5.32 -14.25 -11.59
CA LEU A 125 -5.72 -12.97 -12.22
C LEU A 125 -4.53 -12.21 -12.80
N VAL A 126 -3.35 -12.25 -12.15
CA VAL A 126 -2.11 -11.69 -12.71
C VAL A 126 -1.71 -12.42 -13.99
N GLN A 127 -1.78 -13.76 -14.01
CA GLN A 127 -1.52 -14.58 -15.21
C GLN A 127 -2.50 -14.30 -16.35
N GLN A 128 -3.81 -14.17 -16.06
CA GLN A 128 -4.83 -13.85 -17.05
C GLN A 128 -4.61 -12.47 -17.69
N ASN A 129 -4.03 -11.53 -16.95
CA ASN A 129 -3.59 -10.24 -17.47
C ASN A 129 -2.26 -10.31 -18.24
N GLY A 130 -1.60 -11.45 -18.31
CA GLY A 130 -0.32 -11.62 -19.04
C GLY A 130 0.86 -10.93 -18.34
N LEU A 131 0.78 -10.74 -17.03
CA LEU A 131 1.87 -10.27 -16.18
C LEU A 131 2.53 -11.46 -15.47
N TYR A 132 3.79 -11.28 -15.08
CA TYR A 132 4.50 -12.23 -14.21
C TYR A 132 4.28 -11.91 -12.73
N VAL A 133 4.72 -12.82 -11.85
CA VAL A 133 4.70 -12.64 -10.38
C VAL A 133 6.11 -12.78 -9.78
N HIS A 134 6.44 -11.88 -8.85
CA HIS A 134 7.48 -12.09 -7.85
C HIS A 134 6.81 -12.40 -6.50
N LEU A 135 6.89 -13.66 -6.08
CA LEU A 135 6.22 -14.14 -4.85
C LEU A 135 7.18 -14.11 -3.65
N ARG A 136 6.99 -13.13 -2.76
CA ARG A 136 7.82 -12.99 -1.55
C ARG A 136 7.21 -13.81 -0.42
N VAL A 137 7.60 -15.08 -0.36
CA VAL A 137 7.01 -16.09 0.55
C VAL A 137 7.31 -15.78 2.03
N GLY A 138 8.41 -15.08 2.32
CA GLY A 138 8.80 -14.71 3.69
C GLY A 138 9.34 -15.91 4.47
N PRO A 139 8.75 -16.32 5.62
CA PRO A 139 7.43 -15.92 6.11
C PRO A 139 7.43 -14.73 7.05
N TYR A 140 8.61 -14.28 7.51
CA TYR A 140 8.74 -12.89 7.94
C TYR A 140 8.66 -12.00 6.70
N VAL A 141 7.80 -10.99 6.75
CA VAL A 141 7.58 -10.05 5.63
C VAL A 141 7.78 -8.59 6.00
N CYS A 142 7.90 -8.26 7.30
CA CYS A 142 7.80 -6.89 7.82
C CYS A 142 6.49 -6.21 7.38
N ALA A 143 6.50 -5.58 6.20
CA ALA A 143 5.36 -5.07 5.44
C ALA A 143 4.43 -4.08 6.17
N GLU A 144 4.89 -3.50 7.28
CA GLU A 144 4.08 -2.76 8.27
C GLU A 144 2.83 -3.55 8.66
N TRP A 145 3.00 -4.87 8.78
CA TRP A 145 1.94 -5.84 8.95
C TRP A 145 2.03 -6.50 10.33
N ASN A 146 0.90 -6.80 10.94
CA ASN A 146 0.77 -7.28 12.31
C ASN A 146 1.76 -8.43 12.60
N PHE A 147 2.60 -8.24 13.62
CA PHE A 147 3.61 -9.20 14.05
C PHE A 147 4.63 -9.61 12.95
N GLY A 148 4.86 -8.73 11.96
CA GLY A 148 5.78 -8.97 10.84
C GLY A 148 5.33 -10.08 9.89
N GLY A 149 4.04 -10.45 9.96
CA GLY A 149 3.46 -11.60 9.26
C GLY A 149 3.44 -12.91 10.07
N PHE A 150 4.11 -12.99 11.22
CA PHE A 150 4.09 -14.21 12.03
C PHE A 150 2.74 -14.44 12.73
N PRO A 151 2.21 -15.67 12.78
CA PRO A 151 1.09 -15.98 13.64
C PRO A 151 1.47 -15.85 15.12
N VAL A 152 0.64 -15.21 15.95
CA VAL A 152 0.97 -14.95 17.36
C VAL A 152 1.11 -16.23 18.19
N TRP A 153 0.41 -17.31 17.83
CA TRP A 153 0.59 -18.63 18.46
C TRP A 153 2.02 -19.16 18.31
N LEU A 154 2.78 -18.73 17.29
CA LEU A 154 4.14 -19.18 17.04
C LEU A 154 5.07 -18.83 18.23
N LYS A 155 4.89 -17.66 18.85
CA LYS A 155 5.67 -17.17 20.02
C LYS A 155 5.64 -18.15 21.21
N TYR A 156 4.63 -19.01 21.27
CA TYR A 156 4.35 -19.87 22.43
C TYR A 156 4.66 -21.35 22.20
N ILE A 157 5.36 -21.69 21.12
CA ILE A 157 5.98 -23.01 20.97
C ILE A 157 7.14 -23.14 21.99
N PRO A 158 7.20 -24.21 22.80
CA PRO A 158 8.27 -24.40 23.77
C PRO A 158 9.68 -24.32 23.15
N GLY A 159 10.52 -23.46 23.72
CA GLY A 159 11.91 -23.28 23.29
C GLY A 159 12.09 -22.59 21.93
N ILE A 160 11.06 -21.94 21.38
CA ILE A 160 11.19 -21.18 20.14
C ILE A 160 11.96 -19.88 20.35
N ASN A 161 12.71 -19.47 19.31
CA ASN A 161 13.29 -18.15 19.19
C ASN A 161 13.23 -17.77 17.70
N PHE A 162 12.72 -16.58 17.37
CA PHE A 162 12.42 -16.23 15.97
C PHE A 162 13.68 -15.85 15.19
N ARG A 163 13.65 -16.10 13.88
CA ARG A 163 14.64 -15.62 12.90
C ARG A 163 16.10 -15.86 13.35
N THR A 164 16.36 -17.05 13.86
CA THR A 164 17.70 -17.50 14.28
C THR A 164 17.81 -19.01 14.10
N ASN A 165 18.98 -19.61 14.35
CA ASN A 165 19.20 -21.05 14.18
C ASN A 165 18.57 -21.86 15.33
N ASN A 166 17.24 -21.88 15.36
CA ASN A 166 16.38 -22.50 16.36
C ASN A 166 15.49 -23.57 15.71
N GLU A 167 15.60 -24.83 16.10
CA GLU A 167 14.88 -25.93 15.42
C GLU A 167 13.35 -25.80 15.46
N PRO A 168 12.68 -25.42 16.57
CA PRO A 168 11.24 -25.15 16.57
C PRO A 168 10.82 -24.11 15.53
N PHE A 169 11.54 -22.99 15.43
CA PHE A 169 11.26 -21.94 14.45
C PHE A 169 11.52 -22.41 13.02
N LYS A 170 12.68 -23.03 12.76
CA LYS A 170 13.06 -23.59 11.46
C LYS A 170 12.03 -24.59 10.95
N ALA A 171 11.59 -25.50 11.81
CA ALA A 171 10.56 -26.48 11.48
C ALA A 171 9.20 -25.83 11.17
N ALA A 172 8.81 -24.78 11.89
CA ALA A 172 7.56 -24.05 11.64
C ALA A 172 7.61 -23.25 10.32
N MET A 173 8.68 -22.48 10.11
CA MET A 173 8.94 -21.76 8.87
C MET A 173 8.95 -22.71 7.66
N GLN A 174 9.71 -23.80 7.72
CA GLN A 174 9.78 -24.76 6.63
C GLN A 174 8.42 -25.40 6.32
N ARG A 175 7.60 -25.73 7.32
CA ARG A 175 6.23 -26.24 7.08
C ARG A 175 5.41 -25.23 6.29
N PHE A 176 5.40 -23.96 6.68
CA PHE A 176 4.64 -22.94 5.97
C PHE A 176 5.18 -22.67 4.56
N THR A 177 6.50 -22.55 4.39
CA THR A 177 7.11 -22.37 3.06
C THR A 177 6.81 -23.54 2.14
N ASN A 178 6.83 -24.79 2.65
CA ASN A 178 6.40 -25.97 1.90
C ASN A 178 4.91 -25.85 1.49
N THR A 179 4.01 -25.56 2.43
CA THR A 179 2.56 -25.40 2.16
C THR A 179 2.31 -24.41 1.01
N ILE A 180 2.96 -23.24 1.03
CA ILE A 180 2.82 -22.24 -0.02
C ILE A 180 3.41 -22.72 -1.36
N VAL A 181 4.64 -23.26 -1.36
CA VAL A 181 5.29 -23.70 -2.60
C VAL A 181 4.58 -24.89 -3.23
N ASP A 182 4.12 -25.86 -2.44
CA ASP A 182 3.43 -27.04 -2.96
C ASP A 182 2.01 -26.67 -3.46
N MET A 183 1.33 -25.71 -2.82
CA MET A 183 0.08 -25.13 -3.37
C MET A 183 0.32 -24.43 -4.70
N MET A 184 1.37 -23.60 -4.83
CA MET A 184 1.73 -22.97 -6.10
C MET A 184 2.10 -23.99 -7.18
N LYS A 185 2.77 -25.09 -6.82
CA LYS A 185 3.10 -26.18 -7.76
C LYS A 185 1.88 -26.98 -8.21
N ALA A 186 0.96 -27.29 -7.28
CA ALA A 186 -0.26 -28.03 -7.58
C ALA A 186 -1.12 -27.29 -8.61
N GLU A 187 -1.13 -25.95 -8.51
CA GLU A 187 -1.83 -25.04 -9.42
C GLU A 187 -1.02 -24.65 -10.67
N GLY A 188 0.20 -25.19 -10.84
CA GLY A 188 1.06 -24.93 -12.00
C GLY A 188 1.57 -23.49 -12.11
N LEU A 189 1.63 -22.75 -11.00
CA LEU A 189 1.83 -21.29 -11.00
C LEU A 189 3.28 -20.84 -11.12
N PHE A 190 4.27 -21.74 -11.01
CA PHE A 190 5.65 -21.41 -11.37
C PHE A 190 5.85 -21.36 -12.89
N ALA A 191 6.68 -20.44 -13.37
CA ALA A 191 6.98 -20.29 -14.79
C ALA A 191 7.56 -21.56 -15.43
N SER A 192 8.33 -22.32 -14.64
CA SER A 192 8.82 -23.67 -14.98
C SER A 192 7.70 -24.67 -15.38
N GLN A 193 6.47 -24.42 -14.93
CA GLN A 193 5.25 -25.19 -15.20
C GLN A 193 4.29 -24.49 -16.19
N GLY A 194 4.60 -23.26 -16.62
CA GLY A 194 3.75 -22.42 -17.47
C GLY A 194 2.97 -21.31 -16.74
N GLY A 195 3.15 -21.18 -15.42
CA GLY A 195 2.53 -20.14 -14.59
C GLY A 195 3.23 -18.78 -14.63
N PRO A 196 2.73 -17.78 -13.89
CA PRO A 196 3.28 -16.42 -13.90
C PRO A 196 4.49 -16.22 -12.97
N ILE A 197 4.73 -17.07 -11.96
CA ILE A 197 5.75 -16.80 -10.93
C ILE A 197 7.15 -17.02 -11.53
N ILE A 198 7.91 -15.95 -11.69
CA ILE A 198 9.28 -15.95 -12.26
C ILE A 198 10.38 -15.77 -11.21
N LEU A 199 10.02 -15.37 -9.99
CA LEU A 199 10.95 -15.03 -8.92
C LEU A 199 10.31 -15.34 -7.57
N SER A 200 11.09 -15.74 -6.58
CA SER A 200 10.59 -15.95 -5.21
C SER A 200 11.57 -15.42 -4.16
N GLN A 201 11.06 -14.90 -3.04
CA GLN A 201 11.91 -14.45 -1.91
C GLN A 201 11.68 -15.31 -0.67
N ILE A 202 12.77 -15.69 -0.01
CA ILE A 202 12.79 -16.28 1.33
C ILE A 202 13.32 -15.23 2.32
N GLU A 203 12.79 -15.21 3.53
CA GLU A 203 13.05 -14.16 4.53
C GLU A 203 12.73 -12.73 4.03
N ASN A 204 12.98 -11.72 4.87
CA ASN A 204 12.90 -10.31 4.48
C ASN A 204 13.86 -9.43 5.30
N GLU A 205 14.77 -8.73 4.63
CA GLU A 205 15.74 -7.80 5.25
C GLU A 205 16.48 -8.41 6.46
N TYR A 206 17.03 -9.62 6.30
CA TYR A 206 17.63 -10.34 7.41
C TYR A 206 19.10 -9.96 7.69
N GLY A 207 19.86 -9.46 6.72
CA GLY A 207 21.29 -9.13 6.89
C GLY A 207 21.62 -8.20 8.08
N PRO A 208 20.84 -7.13 8.36
CA PRO A 208 21.03 -6.33 9.58
C PRO A 208 20.83 -7.13 10.88
N MET A 209 19.82 -8.00 10.92
CA MET A 209 19.53 -8.87 12.07
C MET A 209 20.61 -9.95 12.24
N GLU A 210 21.09 -10.53 11.14
CA GLU A 210 22.18 -11.49 11.12
C GLU A 210 23.48 -10.90 11.67
N TYR A 211 23.80 -9.66 11.30
CA TYR A 211 24.98 -8.96 11.80
C TYR A 211 24.94 -8.81 13.33
N GLU A 212 23.76 -8.50 13.88
CA GLU A 212 23.54 -8.37 15.32
C GLU A 212 23.57 -9.73 16.07
N ILE A 213 22.94 -10.77 15.51
CA ILE A 213 22.93 -12.12 16.09
C ILE A 213 24.32 -12.80 15.97
N GLY A 214 25.06 -12.52 14.89
CA GLY A 214 26.34 -13.15 14.57
C GLY A 214 26.19 -14.60 14.08
N ALA A 215 27.02 -15.51 14.61
CA ALA A 215 27.16 -16.87 14.08
C ALA A 215 25.86 -17.71 14.02
N PRO A 216 24.90 -17.63 14.97
CA PRO A 216 23.59 -18.28 14.83
C PRO A 216 22.76 -17.71 13.68
N GLY A 217 22.87 -16.41 13.39
CA GLY A 217 22.20 -15.78 12.25
C GLY A 217 22.75 -16.31 10.93
N GLN A 218 24.07 -16.35 10.79
CA GLN A 218 24.74 -16.93 9.62
C GLN A 218 24.42 -18.41 9.38
N ALA A 219 24.24 -19.19 10.46
CA ALA A 219 23.79 -20.57 10.36
C ALA A 219 22.34 -20.66 9.85
N TYR A 220 21.47 -19.74 10.29
CA TYR A 220 20.09 -19.62 9.84
C TYR A 220 19.99 -19.13 8.39
N THR A 221 20.72 -18.10 7.96
CA THR A 221 20.78 -17.62 6.56
C THR A 221 21.13 -18.75 5.59
N ARG A 222 22.20 -19.49 5.89
CA ARG A 222 22.61 -20.67 5.11
C ARG A 222 21.55 -21.76 5.09
N TRP A 223 20.85 -21.98 6.21
CA TRP A 223 19.75 -22.95 6.27
C TRP A 223 18.53 -22.50 5.45
N ALA A 224 18.09 -21.24 5.59
CA ALA A 224 16.89 -20.71 4.95
C ALA A 224 17.03 -20.69 3.42
N ALA A 225 18.18 -20.22 2.92
CA ALA A 225 18.51 -20.26 1.51
C ALA A 225 18.58 -21.71 0.96
N LYS A 226 19.25 -22.62 1.68
CA LYS A 226 19.33 -24.04 1.28
C LYS A 226 17.95 -24.71 1.29
N MET A 227 17.12 -24.41 2.28
CA MET A 227 15.75 -24.93 2.40
C MET A 227 14.92 -24.48 1.19
N ALA A 228 14.86 -23.17 0.91
CA ALA A 228 14.09 -22.59 -0.18
C ALA A 228 14.53 -23.13 -1.57
N VAL A 229 15.83 -23.17 -1.84
CA VAL A 229 16.39 -23.72 -3.09
C VAL A 229 16.08 -25.23 -3.22
N GLY A 230 16.12 -25.96 -2.11
CA GLY A 230 15.74 -27.38 -2.03
C GLY A 230 14.25 -27.66 -2.29
N LEU A 231 13.39 -26.63 -2.34
CA LEU A 231 11.99 -26.80 -2.74
C LEU A 231 11.80 -26.93 -4.25
N HIS A 232 12.84 -26.76 -5.06
CA HIS A 232 12.82 -27.02 -6.51
C HIS A 232 11.64 -26.37 -7.25
N THR A 233 11.43 -25.07 -7.03
CA THR A 233 10.42 -24.24 -7.73
C THR A 233 10.68 -24.14 -9.24
N GLY A 234 11.93 -24.34 -9.67
CA GLY A 234 12.35 -24.17 -11.05
C GLY A 234 12.47 -22.69 -11.50
N VAL A 235 12.47 -21.76 -10.54
CA VAL A 235 12.72 -20.33 -10.77
C VAL A 235 13.71 -19.78 -9.72
N PRO A 236 14.40 -18.66 -9.97
CA PRO A 236 15.39 -18.12 -9.03
C PRO A 236 14.79 -17.68 -7.70
N TRP A 237 15.60 -17.80 -6.64
CA TRP A 237 15.31 -17.27 -5.31
C TRP A 237 16.13 -16.00 -5.02
N VAL A 238 15.56 -15.10 -4.24
CA VAL A 238 16.20 -13.85 -3.78
C VAL A 238 16.11 -13.67 -2.27
N MET A 239 16.96 -12.78 -1.74
CA MET A 239 16.91 -12.26 -0.36
C MET A 239 17.26 -10.77 -0.38
N CYS A 240 16.38 -9.90 0.13
CA CYS A 240 16.65 -8.46 0.19
C CYS A 240 17.50 -8.07 1.40
N LYS A 241 18.36 -7.05 1.24
CA LYS A 241 19.37 -6.60 2.23
C LYS A 241 20.11 -7.78 2.89
N GLN A 242 20.66 -8.67 2.07
CA GLN A 242 21.35 -9.89 2.51
C GLN A 242 22.69 -10.04 1.78
N ASP A 243 23.72 -9.30 2.19
CA ASP A 243 24.96 -9.18 1.41
C ASP A 243 25.75 -10.49 1.27
N ASP A 244 25.60 -11.43 2.19
CA ASP A 244 26.25 -12.75 2.14
C ASP A 244 25.39 -13.86 1.50
N ALA A 245 24.22 -13.53 0.93
CA ALA A 245 23.23 -14.50 0.41
C ALA A 245 23.90 -15.60 -0.43
N PRO A 246 23.82 -16.88 0.00
CA PRO A 246 24.61 -17.96 -0.57
C PRO A 246 24.06 -18.40 -1.92
N ASP A 247 24.95 -18.85 -2.79
CA ASP A 247 24.61 -19.27 -4.14
C ASP A 247 23.66 -20.49 -4.14
N PRO A 248 22.62 -20.52 -5.00
CA PRO A 248 22.33 -19.63 -6.13
C PRO A 248 21.41 -18.43 -5.82
N VAL A 249 21.18 -18.08 -4.55
CA VAL A 249 20.26 -16.98 -4.17
C VAL A 249 20.83 -15.62 -4.53
N ILE A 250 20.01 -14.73 -5.10
CA ILE A 250 20.41 -13.37 -5.48
C ILE A 250 20.13 -12.42 -4.30
N ASN A 251 21.15 -11.67 -3.84
CA ASN A 251 20.91 -10.56 -2.92
C ASN A 251 20.33 -9.34 -3.66
N THR A 252 19.40 -8.63 -3.02
CA THR A 252 18.70 -7.49 -3.64
C THR A 252 18.67 -6.27 -2.73
N CYS A 253 18.46 -5.09 -3.31
CA CYS A 253 18.40 -3.82 -2.58
C CYS A 253 16.95 -3.35 -2.36
N ASN A 254 16.74 -2.62 -1.27
CA ASN A 254 15.52 -1.94 -0.86
C ASN A 254 15.89 -0.52 -0.40
N GLY A 255 15.08 0.49 -0.71
CA GLY A 255 15.35 1.88 -0.33
C GLY A 255 14.67 2.93 -1.20
N PHE A 256 14.90 4.21 -0.90
CA PHE A 256 14.55 5.32 -1.81
C PHE A 256 15.43 5.37 -3.06
N TYR A 257 16.68 4.92 -2.93
CA TYR A 257 17.66 4.80 -4.02
C TYR A 257 18.44 3.49 -3.83
N CYS A 258 18.75 2.81 -4.94
CA CYS A 258 19.59 1.60 -4.97
C CYS A 258 20.61 1.64 -6.13
N ASP A 259 20.87 2.82 -6.70
CA ASP A 259 21.78 2.98 -7.83
C ASP A 259 23.25 2.69 -7.44
N TYR A 260 23.60 2.85 -6.16
CA TYR A 260 24.88 2.44 -5.58
C TYR A 260 25.06 0.91 -5.41
N PHE A 261 23.96 0.15 -5.33
CA PHE A 261 24.00 -1.27 -4.99
C PHE A 261 24.71 -2.11 -6.06
N SER A 262 25.39 -3.17 -5.64
CA SER A 262 25.91 -4.24 -6.51
C SER A 262 25.64 -5.59 -5.84
N PRO A 263 25.25 -6.63 -6.61
CA PRO A 263 25.04 -7.97 -6.05
C PRO A 263 26.37 -8.58 -5.61
N ASN A 264 26.30 -9.56 -4.71
CA ASN A 264 27.47 -10.14 -4.03
C ASN A 264 28.33 -11.09 -4.91
N LYS A 265 27.97 -11.28 -6.18
CA LYS A 265 28.72 -12.01 -7.21
C LYS A 265 28.52 -11.35 -8.57
N ASP A 266 29.58 -11.25 -9.37
CA ASP A 266 29.55 -10.61 -10.70
C ASP A 266 28.61 -11.26 -11.73
N TYR A 267 28.20 -12.52 -11.50
CA TYR A 267 27.30 -13.26 -12.38
C TYR A 267 25.82 -13.17 -11.96
N LYS A 268 25.51 -12.48 -10.86
CA LYS A 268 24.14 -12.20 -10.43
C LYS A 268 23.67 -10.86 -11.02
N PRO A 269 22.38 -10.72 -11.38
CA PRO A 269 21.85 -9.46 -11.89
C PRO A 269 21.60 -8.44 -10.77
N LYS A 270 21.67 -7.15 -11.11
CA LYS A 270 21.33 -6.05 -10.19
C LYS A 270 19.80 -5.88 -10.11
N ILE A 271 19.24 -6.11 -8.91
CA ILE A 271 17.80 -6.15 -8.62
C ILE A 271 17.46 -5.21 -7.44
N TRP A 272 16.39 -4.43 -7.60
CA TRP A 272 15.81 -3.55 -6.59
C TRP A 272 14.38 -4.02 -6.28
N THR A 273 14.18 -4.62 -5.10
CA THR A 273 12.91 -5.25 -4.68
C THR A 273 11.91 -4.28 -4.02
N GLU A 274 12.39 -3.14 -3.52
CA GLU A 274 11.53 -2.09 -2.96
C GLU A 274 12.07 -0.69 -3.27
N ALA A 275 11.64 -0.12 -4.39
CA ALA A 275 11.74 1.30 -4.67
C ALA A 275 10.59 2.01 -3.95
N TRP A 276 10.89 2.57 -2.78
CA TRP A 276 9.87 3.14 -1.91
C TRP A 276 9.17 4.35 -2.57
N THR A 277 7.85 4.27 -2.77
CA THR A 277 7.06 5.25 -3.54
C THR A 277 6.59 6.46 -2.73
N GLY A 278 6.90 6.46 -1.44
CA GLY A 278 6.36 7.27 -0.36
C GLY A 278 6.77 6.59 0.94
N TRP A 279 5.93 6.66 1.96
CA TRP A 279 6.13 5.94 3.22
C TRP A 279 4.78 5.56 3.83
N PHE A 280 4.78 4.73 4.87
CA PHE A 280 3.56 4.36 5.57
C PHE A 280 3.01 5.53 6.41
N THR A 281 1.70 5.54 6.64
CA THR A 281 1.06 6.42 7.62
C THR A 281 0.95 5.68 8.96
N GLU A 282 1.29 6.36 10.05
CA GLU A 282 1.07 5.90 11.43
C GLU A 282 -0.01 6.76 12.11
N PHE A 283 -0.75 6.20 13.05
CA PHE A 283 -1.64 6.96 13.92
C PHE A 283 -0.82 7.91 14.80
N GLY A 284 -1.13 9.20 14.71
CA GLY A 284 -0.38 10.28 15.36
C GLY A 284 0.76 10.87 14.52
N GLY A 285 1.10 10.26 13.39
CA GLY A 285 2.08 10.77 12.44
C GLY A 285 1.45 11.60 11.31
N PRO A 286 2.25 12.46 10.64
CA PRO A 286 1.86 13.14 9.41
C PRO A 286 1.84 12.17 8.22
N VAL A 287 1.16 12.55 7.14
CA VAL A 287 1.02 11.71 5.94
C VAL A 287 2.22 11.95 5.00
N PRO A 288 3.07 10.95 4.72
CA PRO A 288 4.25 11.14 3.87
C PRO A 288 3.91 11.02 2.38
N SER A 289 4.64 11.77 1.55
CA SER A 289 4.53 11.74 0.09
C SER A 289 5.90 11.82 -0.56
N ARG A 290 6.09 11.24 -1.76
CA ARG A 290 7.34 11.32 -2.53
C ARG A 290 7.07 11.88 -3.93
N PRO A 291 7.69 13.01 -4.32
CA PRO A 291 7.59 13.56 -5.67
C PRO A 291 7.93 12.52 -6.74
N VAL A 292 7.12 12.48 -7.81
CA VAL A 292 7.32 11.47 -8.86
C VAL A 292 8.59 11.74 -9.67
N GLU A 293 9.04 12.99 -9.73
CA GLU A 293 10.26 13.39 -10.41
C GLU A 293 11.50 12.79 -9.75
N ASP A 294 11.53 12.74 -8.42
CA ASP A 294 12.57 12.07 -7.65
C ASP A 294 12.47 10.54 -7.76
N LEU A 295 11.26 9.98 -7.65
CA LEU A 295 11.05 8.54 -7.85
C LEU A 295 11.52 8.10 -9.25
N ALA A 296 11.14 8.85 -10.30
CA ALA A 296 11.58 8.62 -11.67
C ALA A 296 13.10 8.81 -11.84
N PHE A 297 13.69 9.82 -11.19
CA PHE A 297 15.13 10.03 -11.14
C PHE A 297 15.86 8.85 -10.49
N SER A 298 15.34 8.33 -9.39
CA SER A 298 15.92 7.19 -8.67
C SER A 298 15.91 5.90 -9.51
N VAL A 299 14.79 5.62 -10.20
CA VAL A 299 14.65 4.48 -11.12
C VAL A 299 15.57 4.65 -12.34
N ALA A 300 15.61 5.83 -12.96
CA ALA A 300 16.51 6.10 -14.08
C ALA A 300 18.00 6.00 -13.67
N SER A 301 18.35 6.46 -12.46
CA SER A 301 19.70 6.33 -11.89
C SER A 301 20.11 4.87 -11.67
N PHE A 302 19.16 4.02 -11.23
CA PHE A 302 19.39 2.59 -11.08
C PHE A 302 19.57 1.88 -12.44
N ILE A 303 18.69 2.15 -13.40
CA ILE A 303 18.74 1.52 -14.74
C ILE A 303 20.00 1.96 -15.51
N GLN A 304 20.38 3.24 -15.48
CA GLN A 304 21.57 3.71 -16.19
C GLN A 304 22.88 3.07 -15.65
N LYS A 305 22.90 2.70 -14.36
CA LYS A 305 23.99 1.97 -13.70
C LYS A 305 23.81 0.44 -13.76
N GLY A 306 23.17 -0.06 -14.82
CA GLY A 306 23.05 -1.50 -15.12
C GLY A 306 21.99 -2.26 -14.32
N GLY A 307 21.08 -1.58 -13.63
CA GLY A 307 19.93 -2.19 -12.99
C GLY A 307 18.99 -2.89 -13.98
N SER A 308 18.44 -4.05 -13.61
CA SER A 308 17.69 -4.93 -14.53
C SER A 308 16.30 -5.35 -14.05
N PHE A 309 16.02 -5.21 -12.75
CA PHE A 309 14.70 -5.41 -12.16
C PHE A 309 14.47 -4.28 -11.15
N ILE A 310 13.35 -3.57 -11.25
CA ILE A 310 12.88 -2.63 -10.24
C ILE A 310 11.47 -2.98 -9.80
N ASN A 311 11.16 -2.84 -8.52
CA ASN A 311 9.81 -2.98 -8.01
C ASN A 311 9.37 -1.76 -7.19
N TYR A 312 8.28 -1.11 -7.56
CA TYR A 312 7.65 -0.07 -6.75
C TYR A 312 7.02 -0.64 -5.48
N TYR A 313 7.49 -0.20 -4.33
CA TYR A 313 6.89 -0.52 -3.03
C TYR A 313 6.29 0.77 -2.46
N MET A 314 4.99 1.04 -2.60
CA MET A 314 3.91 0.21 -3.16
C MET A 314 3.49 0.68 -4.56
N TYR A 315 2.97 -0.24 -5.39
CA TYR A 315 2.29 0.17 -6.62
C TYR A 315 0.79 0.40 -6.39
N HIS A 316 0.17 -0.47 -5.59
CA HIS A 316 -1.07 -0.19 -4.87
C HIS A 316 -0.85 -0.55 -3.41
N GLY A 317 -0.96 0.43 -2.52
CA GLY A 317 -0.80 0.24 -1.08
C GLY A 317 -2.02 -0.40 -0.42
N GLY A 318 -3.19 0.22 -0.61
CA GLY A 318 -4.49 -0.29 -0.14
C GLY A 318 -4.79 0.03 1.33
N THR A 319 -5.56 -0.83 1.98
CA THR A 319 -6.09 -0.64 3.34
C THR A 319 -5.75 -1.84 4.24
N ASN A 320 -5.32 -1.60 5.47
CA ASN A 320 -5.14 -2.59 6.52
C ASN A 320 -6.50 -3.00 7.14
N PHE A 321 -7.31 -3.74 6.38
CA PHE A 321 -8.64 -4.19 6.84
C PHE A 321 -8.60 -5.06 8.10
N GLY A 322 -9.65 -4.97 8.91
CA GLY A 322 -9.75 -5.67 10.19
C GLY A 322 -8.71 -5.22 11.23
N ARG A 323 -8.46 -6.08 12.21
CA ARG A 323 -7.53 -5.79 13.33
C ARG A 323 -6.19 -6.52 13.27
N THR A 324 -6.07 -7.55 12.43
CA THR A 324 -4.85 -8.39 12.31
C THR A 324 -3.97 -8.04 11.10
N ALA A 325 -4.25 -6.92 10.42
CA ALA A 325 -3.52 -6.46 9.24
C ALA A 325 -2.35 -5.51 9.57
N GLY A 326 -2.60 -4.33 10.13
CA GLY A 326 -1.55 -3.34 10.41
C GLY A 326 -0.61 -3.74 11.56
N GLY A 327 0.67 -3.36 11.45
CA GLY A 327 1.66 -3.38 12.54
C GLY A 327 1.30 -2.44 13.72
N PRO A 328 2.19 -2.23 14.70
CA PRO A 328 1.88 -1.39 15.85
C PRO A 328 1.69 0.06 15.37
N PHE A 329 0.64 0.74 15.81
CA PHE A 329 0.32 2.13 15.41
C PHE A 329 0.18 2.40 13.90
N ILE A 330 0.36 1.42 13.01
CA ILE A 330 0.19 1.62 11.57
C ILE A 330 -1.27 1.96 11.29
N ALA A 331 -1.50 3.01 10.50
CA ALA A 331 -2.83 3.48 10.17
C ALA A 331 -3.62 2.42 9.38
N THR A 332 -4.95 2.54 9.37
CA THR A 332 -5.82 1.68 8.57
C THR A 332 -5.63 1.95 7.08
N SER A 333 -5.34 3.19 6.69
CA SER A 333 -4.83 3.51 5.36
C SER A 333 -3.39 3.04 5.21
N TYR A 334 -3.09 2.34 4.12
CA TYR A 334 -1.73 2.02 3.68
C TYR A 334 -1.46 2.60 2.29
N ASP A 335 -1.98 3.80 2.00
CA ASP A 335 -1.90 4.45 0.68
C ASP A 335 -0.46 4.53 0.11
N TYR A 336 0.54 4.77 0.97
CA TYR A 336 1.98 4.80 0.62
C TYR A 336 2.37 5.83 -0.46
N ASP A 337 1.51 6.83 -0.72
CA ASP A 337 1.56 7.73 -1.86
C ASP A 337 1.74 6.97 -3.20
N ALA A 338 1.14 5.78 -3.29
CA ALA A 338 1.37 4.83 -4.37
C ALA A 338 0.76 5.30 -5.72
N PRO A 339 1.31 4.87 -6.88
CA PRO A 339 0.77 5.14 -8.21
C PRO A 339 -0.71 4.80 -8.38
N LEU A 340 -1.19 3.75 -7.70
CA LEU A 340 -2.61 3.51 -7.45
C LEU A 340 -2.88 3.79 -5.98
N ASP A 341 -3.76 4.75 -5.68
CA ASP A 341 -4.05 5.17 -4.31
C ASP A 341 -4.75 4.05 -3.49
N GLU A 342 -4.99 4.29 -2.20
CA GLU A 342 -5.73 3.37 -1.30
C GLU A 342 -7.05 2.83 -1.91
N TYR A 343 -7.71 3.64 -2.75
CA TYR A 343 -9.02 3.37 -3.32
C TYR A 343 -8.95 2.75 -4.73
N GLY A 344 -7.73 2.50 -5.25
CA GLY A 344 -7.47 1.97 -6.58
C GLY A 344 -7.58 3.01 -7.72
N LEU A 345 -7.65 4.30 -7.41
CA LEU A 345 -7.65 5.37 -8.41
C LEU A 345 -6.23 5.68 -8.88
N LEU A 346 -6.11 6.18 -10.11
CA LEU A 346 -4.81 6.58 -10.67
C LEU A 346 -4.32 7.84 -9.95
N ARG A 347 -3.25 7.75 -9.18
CA ARG A 347 -2.61 8.90 -8.54
C ARG A 347 -1.86 9.70 -9.59
N GLN A 348 -2.48 10.75 -10.12
CA GLN A 348 -1.91 11.61 -11.16
C GLN A 348 -1.24 12.85 -10.55
N PRO A 349 -0.02 13.22 -10.97
CA PRO A 349 0.66 12.76 -12.19
C PRO A 349 1.54 11.52 -12.01
N LYS A 350 1.64 10.96 -10.79
CA LYS A 350 2.60 9.90 -10.45
C LYS A 350 2.50 8.68 -11.38
N TRP A 351 1.31 8.12 -11.54
CA TRP A 351 1.09 6.98 -12.43
C TRP A 351 1.45 7.28 -13.89
N GLY A 352 1.02 8.43 -14.42
CA GLY A 352 1.25 8.81 -15.82
C GLY A 352 2.74 9.06 -16.12
N HIS A 353 3.45 9.73 -15.22
CA HIS A 353 4.87 10.05 -15.40
C HIS A 353 5.76 8.80 -15.32
N LEU A 354 5.43 7.85 -14.42
CA LEU A 354 6.10 6.55 -14.38
C LEU A 354 5.77 5.69 -15.61
N LYS A 355 4.52 5.71 -16.10
CA LYS A 355 4.13 5.02 -17.34
C LYS A 355 4.95 5.47 -18.55
N ASP A 356 5.23 6.76 -18.67
CA ASP A 356 6.08 7.28 -19.75
C ASP A 356 7.58 7.02 -19.52
N LEU A 357 8.05 6.98 -18.26
CA LEU A 357 9.38 6.44 -17.93
C LEU A 357 9.52 4.98 -18.37
N HIS A 358 8.53 4.13 -18.07
CA HIS A 358 8.55 2.72 -18.46
C HIS A 358 8.63 2.56 -19.98
N ARG A 359 7.82 3.33 -20.73
CA ARG A 359 7.89 3.37 -22.19
C ARG A 359 9.27 3.80 -22.70
N ALA A 360 9.90 4.80 -22.09
CA ALA A 360 11.25 5.22 -22.45
C ALA A 360 12.29 4.13 -22.16
N ILE A 361 12.21 3.44 -21.02
CA ILE A 361 13.07 2.29 -20.68
C ILE A 361 12.86 1.14 -21.68
N LYS A 362 11.62 0.83 -22.07
CA LYS A 362 11.31 -0.23 -23.04
C LYS A 362 11.85 0.07 -24.45
N LEU A 363 11.87 1.32 -24.87
CA LEU A 363 12.58 1.72 -26.10
C LEU A 363 14.11 1.47 -26.00
N CYS A 364 14.68 1.58 -24.80
CA CYS A 364 16.10 1.30 -24.54
C CYS A 364 16.41 -0.19 -24.30
N GLU A 365 15.42 -1.07 -24.05
CA GLU A 365 15.60 -2.44 -23.53
C GLU A 365 16.62 -3.25 -24.35
N ARG A 366 16.57 -3.19 -25.68
CA ARG A 366 17.54 -3.87 -26.56
C ARG A 366 19.00 -3.47 -26.29
N SER A 367 19.28 -2.20 -26.04
CA SER A 367 20.64 -1.71 -25.73
C SER A 367 21.04 -2.06 -24.30
N LEU A 368 20.11 -1.94 -23.35
CA LEU A 368 20.33 -2.24 -21.92
C LEU A 368 20.72 -3.70 -21.68
N VAL A 369 20.07 -4.66 -22.35
CA VAL A 369 20.34 -6.10 -22.15
C VAL A 369 21.57 -6.62 -22.92
N SER A 370 22.08 -5.85 -23.89
CA SER A 370 23.16 -6.27 -24.80
C SER A 370 24.51 -5.61 -24.52
N SER A 371 24.57 -4.60 -23.65
CA SER A 371 25.82 -3.86 -23.37
C SER A 371 25.93 -3.38 -21.91
N ASP A 372 27.16 -3.16 -21.45
CA ASP A 372 27.45 -2.42 -20.22
C ASP A 372 27.50 -0.90 -20.50
N PRO A 373 27.11 -0.04 -19.54
CA PRO A 373 27.16 1.40 -19.73
C PRO A 373 28.62 1.89 -19.81
N SER A 374 28.92 2.66 -20.85
CA SER A 374 30.12 3.50 -20.91
C SER A 374 29.78 4.87 -20.33
N VAL A 375 30.48 5.26 -19.25
CA VAL A 375 30.26 6.54 -18.55
C VAL A 375 31.17 7.62 -19.14
N ILE A 376 30.60 8.77 -19.47
CA ILE A 376 31.31 9.94 -20.03
C ILE A 376 30.96 11.16 -19.17
N SER A 377 31.95 11.83 -18.61
CA SER A 377 31.75 13.13 -17.94
C SER A 377 31.35 14.20 -18.95
N LEU A 378 30.30 14.96 -18.65
CA LEU A 378 29.81 16.10 -19.43
C LEU A 378 30.04 17.44 -18.70
N GLY A 379 30.51 17.39 -17.44
CA GLY A 379 30.66 18.52 -16.54
C GLY A 379 30.76 18.07 -15.08
N ASN A 380 30.95 19.01 -14.16
CA ASN A 380 31.24 18.72 -12.75
C ASN A 380 30.18 17.88 -12.03
N ASN A 381 28.92 17.92 -12.48
CA ASN A 381 27.80 17.15 -11.91
C ASN A 381 26.96 16.49 -13.01
N GLN A 382 27.54 16.25 -14.20
CA GLN A 382 26.81 15.78 -15.37
C GLN A 382 27.52 14.61 -16.04
N GLU A 383 26.76 13.58 -16.39
CA GLU A 383 27.27 12.34 -16.98
C GLU A 383 26.37 11.88 -18.14
N ALA A 384 26.97 11.24 -19.14
CA ALA A 384 26.27 10.36 -20.08
C ALA A 384 26.59 8.90 -19.76
N HIS A 385 25.55 8.09 -19.58
CA HIS A 385 25.65 6.63 -19.48
C HIS A 385 25.18 6.03 -20.80
N VAL A 386 26.12 5.51 -21.59
CA VAL A 386 25.89 5.09 -22.99
C VAL A 386 25.92 3.57 -23.12
N PHE A 387 24.80 2.99 -23.55
CA PHE A 387 24.63 1.57 -23.86
C PHE A 387 24.66 1.39 -25.38
N LYS A 388 25.71 0.75 -25.92
CA LYS A 388 25.91 0.63 -27.36
C LYS A 388 26.23 -0.81 -27.77
N SER A 389 25.50 -1.32 -28.74
CA SER A 389 25.69 -2.65 -29.35
C SER A 389 25.70 -2.54 -30.88
N SER A 390 25.90 -3.67 -31.58
CA SER A 390 25.79 -3.74 -33.05
C SER A 390 24.34 -3.48 -33.51
N GLY A 391 24.04 -2.22 -33.82
CA GLY A 391 22.73 -1.79 -34.33
C GLY A 391 21.75 -1.28 -33.27
N SER A 392 22.18 -1.00 -32.04
CA SER A 392 21.38 -0.23 -31.07
C SER A 392 22.26 0.67 -30.20
N CYS A 393 21.72 1.83 -29.80
CA CYS A 393 22.40 2.79 -28.94
C CYS A 393 21.35 3.48 -28.05
N ALA A 394 21.50 3.45 -26.73
CA ALA A 394 20.69 4.24 -25.80
C ALA A 394 21.59 5.04 -24.86
N THR A 395 21.22 6.29 -24.56
CA THR A 395 21.95 7.16 -23.62
C THR A 395 21.03 7.69 -22.54
N PHE A 396 21.54 7.75 -21.30
CA PHE A 396 20.96 8.49 -20.19
C PHE A 396 21.87 9.69 -19.91
N LEU A 397 21.33 10.91 -19.95
CA LEU A 397 22.05 12.15 -19.65
C LEU A 397 21.62 12.67 -18.27
N ALA A 398 22.49 12.53 -17.27
CA ALA A 398 22.21 12.87 -15.88
C ALA A 398 22.72 14.27 -15.52
N ASN A 399 21.97 14.97 -14.65
CA ASN A 399 22.40 16.15 -13.92
C ASN A 399 22.12 15.93 -12.43
N TYR A 400 23.18 15.70 -11.66
CA TYR A 400 23.11 15.47 -10.21
C TYR A 400 23.08 16.77 -9.39
N ASN A 401 23.27 17.93 -10.04
CA ASN A 401 23.15 19.21 -9.35
C ASN A 401 21.69 19.43 -8.88
N GLN A 402 21.51 19.70 -7.59
CA GLN A 402 20.19 19.76 -6.94
C GLN A 402 19.48 21.11 -7.10
N SER A 403 20.16 22.14 -7.63
CA SER A 403 19.64 23.52 -7.65
C SER A 403 19.78 24.23 -9.00
N SER A 404 20.59 23.70 -9.93
CA SER A 404 20.94 24.38 -11.18
C SER A 404 20.69 23.52 -12.41
N TYR A 405 20.09 24.15 -13.43
CA TYR A 405 20.02 23.62 -14.78
C TYR A 405 21.43 23.49 -15.37
N ALA A 406 21.64 22.48 -16.21
CA ALA A 406 22.88 22.30 -16.96
C ALA A 406 22.58 22.23 -18.47
N ARG A 407 23.36 22.96 -19.28
CA ARG A 407 23.38 22.78 -20.74
C ARG A 407 24.61 21.98 -21.13
N VAL A 408 24.41 20.74 -21.57
CA VAL A 408 25.49 19.81 -21.93
C VAL A 408 25.54 19.60 -23.44
N ALA A 409 26.73 19.34 -23.97
CA ALA A 409 26.94 18.89 -25.34
C ALA A 409 27.12 17.36 -25.34
N PHE A 410 26.40 16.64 -26.21
CA PHE A 410 26.57 15.21 -26.41
C PHE A 410 26.34 14.85 -27.88
N GLY A 411 27.32 14.17 -28.49
CA GLY A 411 27.37 14.05 -29.96
C GLY A 411 27.40 15.44 -30.62
N ASN A 412 26.53 15.65 -31.61
CA ASN A 412 26.40 16.93 -32.33
C ASN A 412 25.27 17.82 -31.77
N ASN A 413 24.70 17.47 -30.62
CA ASN A 413 23.51 18.11 -30.05
C ASN A 413 23.81 18.77 -28.69
N HIS A 414 22.94 19.70 -28.30
CA HIS A 414 22.92 20.29 -26.95
C HIS A 414 21.64 19.92 -26.22
N TYR A 415 21.75 19.63 -24.93
CA TYR A 415 20.63 19.22 -24.07
C TYR A 415 20.57 20.09 -22.82
N ASN A 416 19.37 20.57 -22.48
CA ASN A 416 19.11 21.31 -21.25
C ASN A 416 18.52 20.35 -20.21
N LEU A 417 19.31 20.03 -19.18
CA LEU A 417 18.95 19.14 -18.09
C LEU A 417 18.48 19.98 -16.89
N PRO A 418 17.24 19.82 -16.41
CA PRO A 418 16.82 20.35 -15.11
C PRO A 418 17.71 19.89 -13.95
N PRO A 419 17.66 20.57 -12.79
CA PRO A 419 18.25 20.05 -11.55
C PRO A 419 17.73 18.64 -11.26
N TRP A 420 18.56 17.79 -10.62
CA TRP A 420 18.20 16.46 -10.14
C TRP A 420 17.40 15.62 -11.17
N SER A 421 17.93 15.52 -12.39
CA SER A 421 17.18 14.93 -13.51
C SER A 421 18.02 14.08 -14.45
N ILE A 422 17.36 13.12 -15.11
CA ILE A 422 17.94 12.28 -16.17
C ILE A 422 17.08 12.38 -17.43
N SER A 423 17.70 12.67 -18.56
CA SER A 423 17.08 12.59 -19.90
C SER A 423 17.38 11.25 -20.56
N ILE A 424 16.37 10.61 -21.15
CA ILE A 424 16.49 9.29 -21.79
C ILE A 424 16.42 9.44 -23.32
N LEU A 425 17.44 8.92 -24.02
CA LEU A 425 17.64 8.99 -25.45
C LEU A 425 17.76 7.56 -26.04
N PRO A 426 16.68 6.91 -26.49
CA PRO A 426 16.68 5.50 -26.93
C PRO A 426 17.41 5.22 -28.25
N ASP A 427 17.85 6.29 -28.93
CA ASP A 427 18.63 6.27 -30.17
C ASP A 427 19.97 7.04 -30.02
N CYS A 428 20.37 7.35 -28.79
CA CYS A 428 21.51 8.23 -28.44
C CYS A 428 21.44 9.66 -29.01
N LYS A 429 20.28 10.11 -29.53
CA LYS A 429 20.14 11.41 -30.21
C LYS A 429 18.94 12.24 -29.73
N ASN A 430 17.77 11.64 -29.58
CA ASN A 430 16.53 12.36 -29.32
C ASN A 430 16.01 12.05 -27.91
N THR A 431 15.83 13.10 -27.10
CA THR A 431 15.24 12.94 -25.76
C THR A 431 13.76 12.63 -25.88
N VAL A 432 13.33 11.44 -25.42
CA VAL A 432 11.91 11.06 -25.39
C VAL A 432 11.25 11.33 -24.04
N TYR A 433 12.06 11.44 -22.99
CA TYR A 433 11.62 11.59 -21.60
C TYR A 433 12.71 12.30 -20.76
N ASN A 434 12.31 13.08 -19.76
CA ASN A 434 13.19 13.56 -18.70
C ASN A 434 12.48 13.46 -17.34
N THR A 435 13.17 12.97 -16.32
CA THR A 435 12.58 12.65 -15.01
C THR A 435 11.99 13.85 -14.28
N ALA A 436 12.49 15.06 -14.50
CA ALA A 436 11.99 16.30 -13.89
C ALA A 436 11.09 17.13 -14.83
N ARG A 437 10.62 16.55 -15.94
CA ARG A 437 9.69 17.18 -16.87
C ARG A 437 8.41 16.35 -16.95
N VAL A 438 7.49 16.59 -16.02
CA VAL A 438 6.20 15.88 -15.95
C VAL A 438 5.33 16.25 -17.15
N GLY A 439 5.06 15.26 -18.01
CA GLY A 439 4.19 15.43 -19.18
C GLY A 439 2.75 14.91 -18.98
N ALA A 440 2.53 14.15 -17.91
CA ALA A 440 1.21 13.65 -17.54
C ALA A 440 0.35 14.75 -16.90
N GLN A 441 -0.97 14.65 -17.03
CA GLN A 441 -1.87 15.50 -16.25
C GLN A 441 -1.72 15.20 -14.75
N SER A 442 -1.94 16.21 -13.90
CA SER A 442 -2.16 16.05 -12.46
C SER A 442 -3.65 16.07 -12.16
N ALA A 443 -4.08 15.49 -11.04
CA ALA A 443 -5.46 15.58 -10.55
C ALA A 443 -5.49 15.90 -9.06
N THR A 444 -6.40 16.79 -8.66
CA THR A 444 -6.79 16.97 -7.26
C THR A 444 -8.00 16.10 -6.96
N MET A 445 -8.05 15.55 -5.75
CA MET A 445 -9.13 14.65 -5.32
C MET A 445 -9.94 15.32 -4.21
N LYS A 446 -11.27 15.15 -4.25
CA LYS A 446 -12.19 15.54 -3.18
C LYS A 446 -12.91 14.33 -2.59
N MET A 447 -13.32 14.48 -1.34
CA MET A 447 -14.19 13.55 -0.61
C MET A 447 -15.55 14.23 -0.46
N THR A 448 -16.51 13.88 -1.31
CA THR A 448 -17.84 14.51 -1.36
C THR A 448 -18.85 13.69 -0.54
N PRO A 449 -19.53 14.27 0.47
CA PRO A 449 -20.59 13.56 1.19
C PRO A 449 -21.73 13.10 0.27
N VAL A 450 -22.13 11.84 0.42
CA VAL A 450 -23.25 11.20 -0.32
C VAL A 450 -24.33 10.65 0.61
N TYR A 451 -24.02 10.45 1.89
CA TYR A 451 -25.00 10.13 2.92
C TYR A 451 -24.60 10.80 4.24
N GLN A 452 -25.56 11.47 4.89
CA GLN A 452 -25.42 12.18 6.16
C GLN A 452 -26.68 11.94 7.01
N GLY A 453 -26.61 12.16 8.32
CA GLY A 453 -27.78 12.06 9.20
C GLY A 453 -28.28 10.61 9.38
N PHE A 454 -27.35 9.67 9.60
CA PHE A 454 -27.70 8.29 9.95
C PHE A 454 -28.57 8.25 11.21
N SER A 455 -29.59 7.40 11.21
CA SER A 455 -30.38 7.13 12.42
C SER A 455 -29.65 6.10 13.29
N TRP A 456 -29.05 6.54 14.38
CA TRP A 456 -28.22 5.72 15.25
C TRP A 456 -28.99 5.12 16.43
N GLN A 457 -28.56 3.92 16.82
CA GLN A 457 -28.90 3.28 18.10
C GLN A 457 -27.60 3.03 18.86
N SER A 458 -27.60 3.09 20.20
CA SER A 458 -26.42 2.88 21.04
C SER A 458 -26.55 1.69 22.02
N TYR A 459 -25.42 1.14 22.43
CA TYR A 459 -25.28 0.15 23.49
C TYR A 459 -23.98 0.46 24.26
N ASN A 460 -24.08 0.75 25.56
CA ASN A 460 -22.92 1.10 26.38
C ASN A 460 -22.23 -0.17 26.90
N GLU A 461 -20.90 -0.22 26.77
CA GLU A 461 -20.07 -1.34 27.23
C GLU A 461 -19.90 -1.29 28.76
N GLU A 462 -20.26 -2.37 29.45
CA GLU A 462 -20.17 -2.44 30.91
C GLU A 462 -18.74 -2.71 31.41
N THR A 463 -18.12 -1.71 32.04
CA THR A 463 -16.75 -1.73 32.60
C THR A 463 -16.52 -2.68 33.78
N THR A 464 -17.58 -3.31 34.28
CA THR A 464 -17.56 -4.28 35.39
C THR A 464 -18.03 -5.67 34.99
N SER A 465 -18.45 -5.87 33.73
CA SER A 465 -18.95 -7.15 33.23
C SER A 465 -17.90 -8.26 33.31
N ILE A 466 -18.36 -9.47 33.67
CA ILE A 466 -17.55 -10.68 33.80
C ILE A 466 -18.23 -11.75 32.95
N ASP A 467 -17.45 -12.48 32.15
CA ASP A 467 -17.90 -13.60 31.32
C ASP A 467 -16.97 -14.81 31.52
N ASP A 468 -17.22 -15.89 30.76
CA ASP A 468 -16.48 -17.16 30.85
C ASP A 468 -14.98 -17.03 30.49
N SER A 469 -14.53 -15.90 29.92
CA SER A 469 -13.10 -15.64 29.68
C SER A 469 -12.34 -15.18 30.93
N ALA A 470 -13.06 -14.86 32.02
CA ALA A 470 -12.48 -14.19 33.17
C ALA A 470 -11.80 -15.14 34.16
N PHE A 471 -10.64 -14.74 34.66
CA PHE A 471 -9.85 -15.53 35.61
C PHE A 471 -9.03 -14.63 36.54
N THR A 472 -8.54 -15.15 37.66
CA THR A 472 -7.74 -14.37 38.62
C THR A 472 -6.32 -14.91 38.79
N MET A 473 -5.35 -14.01 38.94
CA MET A 473 -3.95 -14.32 39.21
C MET A 473 -3.41 -13.40 40.32
N VAL A 474 -2.37 -13.83 41.04
CA VAL A 474 -1.58 -12.94 41.89
C VAL A 474 -0.47 -12.35 41.02
N GLY A 475 -0.43 -11.03 40.88
CA GLY A 475 0.52 -10.33 40.00
C GLY A 475 -0.06 -9.93 38.63
N LEU A 476 0.75 -9.16 37.90
CA LEU A 476 0.46 -8.64 36.56
C LEU A 476 0.92 -9.60 35.45
N LEU A 477 0.13 -9.71 34.38
CA LEU A 477 0.36 -10.63 33.24
C LEU A 477 0.49 -9.86 31.92
N GLU A 478 1.35 -10.35 31.01
CA GLU A 478 1.62 -9.73 29.71
C GLU A 478 0.44 -9.91 28.74
N GLN A 479 0.06 -8.85 28.02
CA GLN A 479 -1.19 -8.83 27.26
C GLN A 479 -1.24 -9.83 26.11
N ILE A 480 -0.19 -9.93 25.30
CA ILE A 480 -0.16 -10.82 24.13
C ILE A 480 -0.22 -12.29 24.58
N ASN A 481 0.40 -12.62 25.72
CA ASN A 481 0.33 -13.96 26.32
C ASN A 481 -1.08 -14.33 26.79
N ILE A 482 -1.87 -13.37 27.28
CA ILE A 482 -3.23 -13.64 27.74
C ILE A 482 -4.25 -13.59 26.60
N THR A 483 -4.24 -12.56 25.76
CA THR A 483 -5.21 -12.41 24.66
C THR A 483 -4.91 -13.33 23.47
N ARG A 484 -3.65 -13.80 23.30
CA ARG A 484 -3.19 -14.48 22.07
C ARG A 484 -3.50 -13.70 20.77
N ASP A 485 -3.63 -12.38 20.88
CA ASP A 485 -4.08 -11.48 19.81
C ASP A 485 -5.47 -11.82 19.23
N VAL A 486 -6.41 -12.40 20.02
CA VAL A 486 -7.80 -12.59 19.58
C VAL A 486 -8.65 -11.30 19.67
N SER A 487 -8.25 -10.37 20.55
CA SER A 487 -8.84 -9.04 20.71
C SER A 487 -7.72 -8.03 21.02
N ASP A 488 -7.96 -6.75 20.68
CA ASP A 488 -7.10 -5.64 21.06
C ASP A 488 -7.14 -5.36 22.57
N TYR A 489 -8.19 -5.84 23.26
CA TYR A 489 -8.57 -5.39 24.59
C TYR A 489 -8.26 -6.45 25.66
N LEU A 490 -7.67 -6.01 26.77
CA LEU A 490 -7.51 -6.82 27.98
C LEU A 490 -7.82 -5.96 29.21
N TRP A 491 -8.79 -6.40 30.00
CA TRP A 491 -9.10 -5.82 31.30
C TRP A 491 -8.16 -6.36 32.39
N TYR A 492 -7.61 -5.47 33.20
CA TYR A 492 -6.91 -5.77 34.45
C TYR A 492 -7.71 -5.10 35.56
N MET A 493 -8.34 -5.90 36.43
CA MET A 493 -9.22 -5.43 37.49
C MET A 493 -8.68 -5.82 38.85
N THR A 494 -8.80 -4.94 39.85
CA THR A 494 -8.45 -5.26 41.23
C THR A 494 -9.26 -4.43 42.21
N ASP A 495 -9.53 -4.99 43.37
CA ASP A 495 -10.18 -4.28 44.47
C ASP A 495 -9.13 -3.71 45.44
N ILE A 496 -9.45 -2.59 46.09
CA ILE A 496 -8.64 -1.92 47.11
C ILE A 496 -9.53 -1.56 48.30
N GLU A 497 -9.18 -2.08 49.48
CA GLU A 497 -9.82 -1.70 50.73
C GLU A 497 -9.25 -0.38 51.28
N ILE A 498 -10.15 0.57 51.59
CA ILE A 498 -9.86 1.89 52.16
C ILE A 498 -10.50 2.00 53.54
N HIS A 499 -9.67 2.23 54.55
CA HIS A 499 -10.10 2.27 55.94
C HIS A 499 -10.73 3.65 56.30
N PRO A 500 -11.71 3.72 57.23
CA PRO A 500 -12.41 4.97 57.55
C PRO A 500 -11.54 6.10 58.14
N ASP A 501 -10.32 5.82 58.59
CA ASP A 501 -9.39 6.80 59.18
C ASP A 501 -8.37 7.37 58.17
N GLU A 502 -8.45 6.99 56.90
CA GLU A 502 -7.57 7.48 55.84
C GLU A 502 -7.65 9.01 55.71
N GLY A 503 -6.54 9.70 55.96
CA GLY A 503 -6.52 11.16 56.14
C GLY A 503 -7.01 11.94 54.93
N PHE A 504 -6.86 11.37 53.73
CA PHE A 504 -7.35 11.96 52.48
C PHE A 504 -8.88 12.18 52.47
N LEU A 505 -9.63 11.32 53.15
CA LEU A 505 -11.10 11.42 53.30
C LEU A 505 -11.49 12.72 54.04
N SER A 506 -10.69 13.12 55.04
CA SER A 506 -10.91 14.36 55.81
C SER A 506 -10.37 15.62 55.12
N SER A 507 -9.26 15.50 54.38
CA SER A 507 -8.58 16.64 53.74
C SER A 507 -9.15 17.00 52.36
N ARG A 508 -10.03 16.15 51.80
CA ARG A 508 -10.55 16.23 50.43
C ARG A 508 -9.46 16.23 49.35
N GLN A 509 -8.30 15.67 49.66
CA GLN A 509 -7.29 15.35 48.67
C GLN A 509 -7.59 13.97 48.09
N TYR A 510 -7.30 13.76 46.81
CA TYR A 510 -7.45 12.44 46.20
C TYR A 510 -6.10 11.72 46.19
N PRO A 511 -6.03 10.44 46.62
CA PRO A 511 -4.81 9.65 46.48
C PRO A 511 -4.47 9.48 44.99
N ILE A 512 -3.18 9.52 44.67
CA ILE A 512 -2.69 9.48 43.29
C ILE A 512 -2.46 8.02 42.89
N LEU A 513 -3.23 7.56 41.92
CA LEU A 513 -3.04 6.28 41.25
C LEU A 513 -2.05 6.47 40.10
N THR A 514 -0.96 5.71 40.13
CA THR A 514 0.03 5.62 39.05
C THR A 514 0.02 4.22 38.46
N VAL A 515 -0.10 4.12 37.13
CA VAL A 515 -0.15 2.86 36.38
C VAL A 515 0.89 2.92 35.26
N MET A 516 1.91 2.06 35.31
CA MET A 516 2.85 1.89 34.21
C MET A 516 2.46 0.70 33.33
N SER A 517 2.54 0.88 32.01
CA SER A 517 2.19 -0.13 31.00
C SER A 517 3.23 -0.16 29.89
N ALA A 518 3.47 -1.34 29.34
CA ALA A 518 4.30 -1.53 28.15
C ALA A 518 3.63 -0.98 26.87
N GLY A 519 2.32 -0.67 26.94
CA GLY A 519 1.55 -0.05 25.86
C GLY A 519 0.36 -0.90 25.40
N HIS A 520 -0.40 -0.47 24.38
CA HIS A 520 -0.17 0.70 23.51
C HIS A 520 -1.07 1.89 23.88
N ALA A 521 -2.25 1.63 24.43
CA ALA A 521 -3.10 2.60 25.12
C ALA A 521 -3.71 1.99 26.39
N LEU A 522 -4.22 2.85 27.28
CA LEU A 522 -4.76 2.50 28.59
C LEU A 522 -5.91 3.45 28.95
N HIS A 523 -7.07 2.88 29.32
CA HIS A 523 -8.13 3.60 30.03
C HIS A 523 -8.15 3.19 31.50
N VAL A 524 -8.40 4.16 32.38
CA VAL A 524 -8.48 3.95 33.81
C VAL A 524 -9.90 4.27 34.29
N PHE A 525 -10.53 3.27 34.91
CA PHE A 525 -11.82 3.39 35.57
C PHE A 525 -11.69 3.06 37.05
N VAL A 526 -12.40 3.79 37.90
CA VAL A 526 -12.46 3.56 39.35
C VAL A 526 -13.91 3.59 39.79
N ASN A 527 -14.38 2.51 40.43
CA ASN A 527 -15.78 2.29 40.81
C ASN A 527 -16.76 2.41 39.62
N GLY A 528 -16.29 2.09 38.41
CA GLY A 528 -17.05 2.20 37.15
C GLY A 528 -16.97 3.58 36.48
N GLU A 529 -16.57 4.63 37.20
CA GLU A 529 -16.38 5.99 36.67
C GLU A 529 -15.08 6.09 35.87
N PHE A 530 -15.08 6.79 34.74
CA PHE A 530 -13.90 7.01 33.88
C PHE A 530 -13.02 8.14 34.40
N TYR A 531 -11.71 7.89 34.53
CA TYR A 531 -10.73 8.88 35.04
C TYR A 531 -9.83 9.48 33.97
N GLY A 532 -9.55 8.74 32.90
CA GLY A 532 -8.78 9.25 31.78
C GLY A 532 -8.12 8.16 30.92
N THR A 533 -7.39 8.63 29.91
CA THR A 533 -6.68 7.81 28.92
C THR A 533 -5.20 8.21 28.88
N ALA A 534 -4.32 7.23 28.75
CA ALA A 534 -2.94 7.43 28.32
C ALA A 534 -2.67 6.55 27.08
N TYR A 535 -1.83 7.02 26.16
CA TYR A 535 -1.43 6.29 24.94
C TYR A 535 0.01 6.63 24.55
N GLY A 536 0.69 5.66 23.95
CA GLY A 536 2.03 5.83 23.37
C GLY A 536 2.00 6.24 21.90
N SER A 537 3.15 6.09 21.23
CA SER A 537 3.34 6.22 19.78
C SER A 537 4.10 5.03 19.21
N LEU A 538 4.33 4.97 17.89
CA LEU A 538 5.15 3.92 17.26
C LEU A 538 6.55 3.83 17.89
N GLU A 539 7.22 4.97 18.07
CA GLU A 539 8.57 5.05 18.64
C GLU A 539 8.59 4.78 20.15
N ASN A 540 7.54 5.20 20.87
CA ASN A 540 7.43 5.02 22.32
C ASN A 540 6.06 4.44 22.71
N PRO A 541 5.86 3.11 22.59
CA PRO A 541 4.57 2.48 22.93
C PRO A 541 4.25 2.47 24.43
N LYS A 542 5.30 2.46 25.27
CA LYS A 542 5.22 2.47 26.74
C LYS A 542 4.53 3.74 27.24
N LEU A 543 3.74 3.61 28.31
CA LEU A 543 2.97 4.71 28.85
C LEU A 543 2.91 4.70 30.39
N THR A 544 2.58 5.85 30.95
CA THR A 544 2.30 6.01 32.39
C THR A 544 1.07 6.88 32.56
N PHE A 545 0.06 6.36 33.25
CA PHE A 545 -1.05 7.14 33.76
C PHE A 545 -0.73 7.56 35.20
N SER A 546 -1.01 8.80 35.60
CA SER A 546 -0.83 9.26 36.98
C SER A 546 -1.80 10.40 37.32
N GLN A 547 -2.81 10.12 38.15
CA GLN A 547 -3.87 11.09 38.46
C GLN A 547 -4.49 10.80 39.85
N GLY A 548 -5.03 11.84 40.49
CA GLY A 548 -5.83 11.69 41.72
C GLY A 548 -7.15 10.97 41.45
N VAL A 549 -7.47 9.94 42.23
CA VAL A 549 -8.69 9.13 42.10
C VAL A 549 -9.60 9.24 43.32
N ASN A 550 -10.92 9.34 43.12
CA ASN A 550 -11.87 9.43 44.23
C ASN A 550 -12.19 8.04 44.80
N LEU A 551 -11.57 7.71 45.92
CA LEU A 551 -11.81 6.46 46.64
C LEU A 551 -12.74 6.68 47.84
N ARG A 552 -13.65 5.73 48.04
CA ARG A 552 -14.68 5.73 49.10
C ARG A 552 -14.25 4.78 50.22
N VAL A 553 -14.84 4.91 51.40
CA VAL A 553 -14.62 3.95 52.50
C VAL A 553 -15.09 2.55 52.08
N GLY A 554 -14.31 1.52 52.40
CA GLY A 554 -14.57 0.13 52.02
C GLY A 554 -13.84 -0.28 50.73
N SER A 555 -14.40 -1.26 50.03
CA SER A 555 -13.83 -1.81 48.78
C SER A 555 -14.06 -0.87 47.59
N ASN A 556 -12.99 -0.56 46.87
CA ASN A 556 -13.00 0.21 45.63
C ASN A 556 -12.46 -0.63 44.48
N LYS A 557 -13.19 -0.72 43.37
CA LYS A 557 -12.76 -1.48 42.19
C LYS A 557 -12.01 -0.57 41.23
N ILE A 558 -10.75 -0.89 40.93
CA ILE A 558 -10.02 -0.35 39.77
C ILE A 558 -10.24 -1.30 38.60
N SER A 559 -10.67 -0.76 37.46
CA SER A 559 -10.71 -1.47 36.17
C SER A 559 -9.79 -0.72 35.18
N LEU A 560 -8.74 -1.39 34.72
CA LEU A 560 -7.81 -0.88 33.72
C LEU A 560 -8.09 -1.59 32.39
N LEU A 561 -8.46 -0.86 31.34
CA LEU A 561 -8.58 -1.42 30.00
C LEU A 561 -7.30 -1.13 29.23
N SER A 562 -6.53 -2.16 28.92
CA SER A 562 -5.31 -2.07 28.13
C SER A 562 -5.58 -2.44 26.67
N ILE A 563 -5.03 -1.65 25.75
CA ILE A 563 -5.33 -1.74 24.31
C ILE A 563 -4.05 -1.92 23.50
N ALA A 564 -4.01 -2.98 22.69
CA ALA A 564 -2.95 -3.25 21.72
C ALA A 564 -3.37 -2.76 20.32
N VAL A 565 -2.75 -1.68 19.84
CA VAL A 565 -3.02 -1.10 18.51
C VAL A 565 -2.11 -1.74 17.46
N GLY A 566 -2.36 -3.02 17.13
CA GLY A 566 -1.45 -3.85 16.31
C GLY A 566 -0.16 -4.25 17.03
N LEU A 567 0.57 -5.26 16.52
CA LEU A 567 1.77 -5.83 17.16
C LEU A 567 3.06 -5.54 16.39
N PRO A 568 4.20 -5.34 17.09
CA PRO A 568 5.53 -5.05 16.50
C PRO A 568 5.89 -5.91 15.30
N ASN A 569 6.39 -5.28 14.23
CA ASN A 569 6.66 -5.94 12.95
C ASN A 569 8.13 -5.83 12.46
N VAL A 570 8.97 -5.08 13.17
CA VAL A 570 10.37 -4.83 12.82
C VAL A 570 11.17 -4.52 14.10
N GLY A 571 12.44 -4.88 14.10
CA GLY A 571 13.37 -4.68 15.21
C GLY A 571 13.99 -5.99 15.74
N PRO A 572 15.12 -5.93 16.44
CA PRO A 572 15.74 -7.12 17.03
C PRO A 572 14.86 -7.74 18.11
N HIS A 573 14.55 -9.03 17.94
CA HIS A 573 13.71 -9.80 18.84
C HIS A 573 12.39 -9.12 19.22
N PHE A 574 11.74 -8.45 18.25
CA PHE A 574 10.47 -7.75 18.45
C PHE A 574 9.36 -8.66 18.99
N GLU A 575 9.45 -9.98 18.75
CA GLU A 575 8.55 -10.97 19.31
C GLU A 575 8.60 -11.05 20.84
N THR A 576 9.72 -10.63 21.46
CA THR A 576 9.89 -10.62 22.91
C THR A 576 9.42 -9.33 23.57
N TRP A 577 9.05 -8.31 22.78
CA TRP A 577 8.54 -7.05 23.33
C TRP A 577 7.14 -7.29 23.94
N ASN A 578 6.85 -6.58 25.02
CA ASN A 578 5.65 -6.76 25.82
C ASN A 578 4.58 -5.73 25.43
N ALA A 579 3.31 -6.10 25.60
CA ALA A 579 2.21 -5.14 25.73
C ALA A 579 1.50 -5.34 27.08
N GLY A 580 0.71 -4.35 27.50
CA GLY A 580 -0.11 -4.46 28.69
C GLY A 580 0.47 -3.86 29.97
N VAL A 581 -0.38 -3.84 31.01
CA VAL A 581 -0.07 -3.32 32.33
C VAL A 581 0.82 -4.32 33.07
N LEU A 582 2.14 -4.15 32.94
CA LEU A 582 3.16 -4.91 33.69
C LEU A 582 3.67 -4.16 34.93
N GLY A 583 3.21 -2.93 35.14
CA GLY A 583 3.49 -2.14 36.33
C GLY A 583 4.89 -1.46 36.33
N PRO A 584 5.30 -0.89 37.48
CA PRO A 584 4.57 -0.87 38.75
C PRO A 584 3.19 -0.20 38.67
N VAL A 585 2.29 -0.64 39.55
CA VAL A 585 0.98 -0.02 39.77
C VAL A 585 0.90 0.35 41.25
N SER A 586 0.75 1.64 41.55
CA SER A 586 0.87 2.14 42.91
C SER A 586 -0.16 3.20 43.24
N LEU A 587 -0.57 3.25 44.51
CA LEU A 587 -1.45 4.28 45.06
C LEU A 587 -0.69 5.06 46.14
N SER A 588 -0.63 6.38 46.03
CA SER A 588 0.09 7.26 46.99
C SER A 588 -0.84 8.32 47.59
N GLY A 589 -0.48 8.85 48.76
CA GLY A 589 -1.35 9.77 49.52
C GLY A 589 -2.28 9.07 50.51
N LEU A 590 -1.95 7.84 50.91
CA LEU A 590 -2.58 7.12 52.03
C LEU A 590 -1.86 7.45 53.34
N ASN A 591 -2.48 7.13 54.49
CA ASN A 591 -1.86 7.21 55.82
C ASN A 591 -0.54 6.41 55.90
N GLN A 592 -0.48 5.26 55.20
CA GLN A 592 0.72 4.44 55.04
C GLN A 592 1.76 5.02 54.04
N GLY A 593 1.56 6.25 53.56
CA GLY A 593 2.34 6.89 52.50
C GLY A 593 1.95 6.40 51.11
N TRP A 594 2.33 5.17 50.77
CA TRP A 594 2.04 4.55 49.48
C TRP A 594 1.73 3.05 49.61
N ARG A 595 1.12 2.47 48.57
CA ARG A 595 0.77 1.06 48.45
C ARG A 595 1.15 0.56 47.06
N ASP A 596 1.92 -0.53 47.01
CA ASP A 596 2.14 -1.30 45.79
C ASP A 596 0.92 -2.19 45.54
N LEU A 597 0.38 -2.15 44.33
CA LEU A 597 -0.76 -2.95 43.86
C LEU A 597 -0.30 -4.02 42.86
N THR A 598 0.96 -3.99 42.41
CA THR A 598 1.48 -4.91 41.39
C THR A 598 1.32 -6.37 41.77
N TRP A 599 1.54 -6.73 43.04
CA TRP A 599 1.58 -8.12 43.52
C TRP A 599 0.31 -8.60 44.23
N GLN A 600 -0.80 -7.86 44.13
CA GLN A 600 -2.08 -8.30 44.70
C GLN A 600 -2.87 -9.21 43.74
N LYS A 601 -4.10 -9.60 44.11
CA LYS A 601 -4.96 -10.44 43.29
C LYS A 601 -5.63 -9.61 42.19
N TRP A 602 -5.25 -9.85 40.95
CA TRP A 602 -5.85 -9.25 39.75
C TRP A 602 -6.85 -10.22 39.10
N LEU A 603 -7.97 -9.67 38.62
CA LEU A 603 -8.97 -10.31 37.77
C LEU A 603 -8.74 -9.84 36.33
N TYR A 604 -8.74 -10.78 35.38
CA TYR A 604 -8.56 -10.54 33.96
C TYR A 604 -9.83 -10.84 33.20
N LYS A 605 -10.08 -10.12 32.10
CA LYS A 605 -11.12 -10.45 31.09
C LYS A 605 -10.61 -10.09 29.70
N ILE A 606 -10.68 -11.05 28.78
CA ILE A 606 -10.21 -10.87 27.40
C ILE A 606 -11.34 -10.22 26.59
N GLY A 607 -11.03 -9.16 25.86
CA GLY A 607 -11.98 -8.54 24.95
C GLY A 607 -13.13 -7.78 25.60
N LEU A 608 -14.01 -7.27 24.74
CA LEU A 608 -15.21 -6.52 25.09
C LEU A 608 -16.42 -7.46 25.17
N ARG A 609 -17.40 -7.14 26.02
CA ARG A 609 -18.70 -7.79 26.06
C ARG A 609 -19.39 -7.67 24.70
N GLY A 610 -19.30 -6.52 24.02
CA GLY A 610 -19.82 -6.40 22.65
C GLY A 610 -19.11 -7.28 21.59
N GLU A 611 -17.85 -7.66 21.82
CA GLU A 611 -17.17 -8.68 21.00
C GLU A 611 -17.74 -10.08 21.30
N SER A 612 -17.93 -10.44 22.58
CA SER A 612 -18.52 -11.73 22.99
C SER A 612 -19.98 -11.91 22.55
N LEU A 613 -20.76 -10.82 22.55
CA LEU A 613 -22.13 -10.77 22.02
C LEU A 613 -22.15 -10.68 20.48
N THR A 614 -21.00 -10.56 19.83
CA THR A 614 -20.85 -10.42 18.37
C THR A 614 -21.65 -9.26 17.77
N LEU A 615 -21.72 -8.11 18.46
CA LEU A 615 -22.56 -6.96 18.08
C LEU A 615 -22.26 -6.40 16.69
N HIS A 616 -21.06 -6.63 16.16
CA HIS A 616 -20.65 -6.28 14.81
C HIS A 616 -21.31 -7.14 13.71
N THR A 617 -21.92 -8.27 14.07
CA THR A 617 -22.62 -9.19 13.15
C THR A 617 -24.11 -8.84 13.06
N LEU A 618 -24.75 -9.20 11.94
CA LEU A 618 -26.21 -9.02 11.81
C LEU A 618 -27.01 -9.69 12.94
N ASN A 619 -26.63 -10.91 13.34
CA ASN A 619 -27.36 -11.66 14.37
C ASN A 619 -27.18 -11.03 15.76
N GLY A 620 -25.92 -10.77 16.18
CA GLY A 620 -25.61 -10.16 17.48
C GLY A 620 -26.21 -8.76 17.63
N ALA A 621 -26.18 -7.97 16.56
CA ALA A 621 -26.84 -6.66 16.51
C ALA A 621 -28.36 -6.73 16.73
N THR A 622 -29.04 -7.80 16.28
CA THR A 622 -30.49 -7.97 16.50
C THR A 622 -30.88 -8.56 17.85
N ALA A 623 -29.97 -9.29 18.52
CA ALA A 623 -30.26 -10.05 19.73
C ALA A 623 -30.07 -9.27 21.06
N SER A 624 -29.61 -8.03 20.99
CA SER A 624 -29.26 -7.21 22.16
C SER A 624 -30.22 -6.03 22.35
N GLU A 625 -30.29 -5.48 23.56
CA GLU A 625 -31.09 -4.28 23.86
C GLU A 625 -30.30 -3.02 23.48
N TRP A 626 -30.78 -2.27 22.48
CA TRP A 626 -30.18 -1.01 22.04
C TRP A 626 -31.07 0.17 22.40
N VAL A 627 -30.45 1.32 22.72
CA VAL A 627 -31.12 2.56 23.10
C VAL A 627 -31.25 3.47 21.88
N GLU A 628 -32.39 4.17 21.79
CA GLU A 628 -32.74 5.13 20.75
C GLU A 628 -32.96 6.55 21.31
N GLY A 629 -32.92 7.55 20.42
CA GLY A 629 -33.27 8.94 20.75
C GLY A 629 -32.12 9.75 21.36
N LEU A 630 -32.46 10.77 22.13
CA LEU A 630 -31.54 11.82 22.59
C LEU A 630 -30.38 11.34 23.49
N ILE A 631 -30.41 10.10 23.97
CA ILE A 631 -29.37 9.50 24.82
C ILE A 631 -28.16 9.02 23.97
N VAL A 632 -28.36 8.83 22.66
CA VAL A 632 -27.34 8.29 21.74
C VAL A 632 -26.15 9.26 21.53
N THR A 633 -26.33 10.57 21.73
CA THR A 633 -25.31 11.60 21.47
C THR A 633 -24.46 11.98 22.68
N GLU A 634 -24.64 11.32 23.84
CA GLU A 634 -23.69 11.47 24.94
C GLU A 634 -22.32 10.91 24.54
N LYS A 635 -21.26 11.71 24.71
CA LYS A 635 -19.88 11.35 24.36
C LYS A 635 -19.25 10.41 25.38
N GLN A 636 -19.89 9.28 25.63
CA GLN A 636 -19.46 8.28 26.60
C GLN A 636 -18.36 7.38 26.01
N PRO A 637 -17.29 7.08 26.76
CA PRO A 637 -16.28 6.11 26.34
C PRO A 637 -16.88 4.70 26.32
N LEU A 638 -16.32 3.84 25.47
CA LEU A 638 -16.76 2.44 25.28
C LEU A 638 -18.25 2.33 24.89
N THR A 639 -18.64 2.99 23.81
CA THR A 639 -20.02 2.94 23.28
C THR A 639 -20.05 2.21 21.94
N TRP A 640 -20.95 1.23 21.81
CA TRP A 640 -21.28 0.64 20.52
C TRP A 640 -22.42 1.44 19.87
N TYR A 641 -22.27 1.77 18.59
CA TYR A 641 -23.30 2.38 17.76
C TYR A 641 -23.64 1.49 16.58
N LYS A 642 -24.90 1.47 16.17
CA LYS A 642 -25.30 0.85 14.89
C LYS A 642 -26.33 1.69 14.14
N THR A 643 -26.34 1.53 12.82
CA THR A 643 -27.33 2.13 11.92
C THR A 643 -27.50 1.27 10.66
N THR A 644 -28.53 1.55 9.87
CA THR A 644 -28.75 0.88 8.57
C THR A 644 -28.90 1.89 7.44
N PHE A 645 -28.27 1.63 6.29
CA PHE A 645 -28.29 2.55 5.15
C PHE A 645 -28.37 1.84 3.80
N SER A 646 -28.70 2.59 2.75
CA SER A 646 -28.71 2.14 1.36
C SER A 646 -27.42 2.56 0.65
N ALA A 647 -26.92 1.73 -0.26
CA ALA A 647 -25.69 2.05 -0.99
C ALA A 647 -25.88 3.31 -1.86
N PRO A 648 -24.93 4.27 -1.85
CA PRO A 648 -24.93 5.37 -2.79
C PRO A 648 -24.86 4.89 -4.24
N ALA A 649 -25.48 5.64 -5.15
CA ALA A 649 -25.35 5.41 -6.58
C ALA A 649 -23.91 5.62 -7.09
N GLY A 650 -23.70 5.30 -8.37
CA GLY A 650 -22.40 5.42 -9.05
C GLY A 650 -21.41 4.30 -8.70
N ASP A 651 -20.19 4.44 -9.21
CA ASP A 651 -19.10 3.48 -9.09
C ASP A 651 -17.87 4.06 -8.35
N GLU A 652 -17.90 5.36 -8.01
CA GLU A 652 -16.80 6.10 -7.37
C GLU A 652 -16.46 5.50 -5.99
N PRO A 653 -15.19 5.33 -5.60
CA PRO A 653 -14.84 4.70 -4.33
C PRO A 653 -15.43 5.42 -3.12
N LEU A 654 -15.76 4.67 -2.07
CA LEU A 654 -16.43 5.18 -0.88
C LEU A 654 -15.53 5.16 0.35
N ALA A 655 -15.79 6.08 1.30
CA ALA A 655 -15.19 6.06 2.62
C ALA A 655 -16.17 6.57 3.67
N LEU A 656 -15.94 6.21 4.93
CA LEU A 656 -16.55 6.90 6.08
C LEU A 656 -15.66 8.08 6.48
N ASP A 657 -16.24 9.27 6.59
CA ASP A 657 -15.63 10.39 7.31
C ASP A 657 -15.93 10.21 8.81
N MET A 658 -14.88 9.84 9.56
CA MET A 658 -14.95 9.61 11.00
C MET A 658 -14.44 10.81 11.79
N GLY A 659 -14.28 11.99 11.18
CA GLY A 659 -13.62 13.16 11.79
C GLY A 659 -14.24 13.68 13.11
N SER A 660 -15.47 13.29 13.43
CA SER A 660 -16.18 13.60 14.69
C SER A 660 -15.97 12.56 15.81
N MET A 661 -15.30 11.45 15.50
CA MET A 661 -15.13 10.29 16.39
C MET A 661 -13.77 10.31 17.09
N GLY A 662 -13.60 9.46 18.11
CA GLY A 662 -12.39 9.39 18.91
C GLY A 662 -11.43 8.31 18.41
N LYS A 663 -11.73 7.07 18.78
CA LYS A 663 -10.98 5.87 18.42
C LYS A 663 -11.89 4.64 18.44
N GLY A 664 -11.58 3.60 17.67
CA GLY A 664 -12.19 2.29 17.87
C GLY A 664 -12.11 1.41 16.64
N GLN A 665 -13.22 0.72 16.32
CA GLN A 665 -13.33 -0.20 15.18
C GLN A 665 -14.67 -0.02 14.45
N VAL A 666 -14.70 -0.25 13.14
CA VAL A 666 -15.91 -0.13 12.33
C VAL A 666 -16.10 -1.32 11.38
N TRP A 667 -17.35 -1.74 11.24
CA TRP A 667 -17.79 -2.88 10.43
C TRP A 667 -18.96 -2.49 9.53
N ILE A 668 -19.00 -3.08 8.33
CA ILE A 668 -20.12 -2.97 7.39
C ILE A 668 -20.52 -4.38 6.98
N ASN A 669 -21.80 -4.74 7.19
CA ASN A 669 -22.34 -6.07 6.90
C ASN A 669 -21.58 -7.24 7.58
N SER A 670 -20.98 -6.99 8.76
CA SER A 670 -20.05 -7.87 9.52
C SER A 670 -18.61 -7.91 9.01
N GLU A 671 -18.30 -7.36 7.83
CA GLU A 671 -16.93 -7.20 7.35
C GLU A 671 -16.24 -6.04 8.06
N SER A 672 -15.03 -6.26 8.57
CA SER A 672 -14.32 -5.25 9.37
C SER A 672 -13.49 -4.33 8.48
N ILE A 673 -13.90 -3.06 8.42
CA ILE A 673 -13.15 -1.98 7.75
C ILE A 673 -11.79 -1.79 8.44
N GLY A 674 -11.76 -2.00 9.75
CA GLY A 674 -10.55 -1.97 10.58
C GLY A 674 -10.67 -0.98 11.74
N ARG A 675 -9.51 -0.61 12.29
CA ARG A 675 -9.43 0.40 13.35
C ARG A 675 -9.73 1.80 12.81
N TYR A 676 -10.17 2.70 13.66
CA TYR A 676 -10.16 4.14 13.37
C TYR A 676 -9.57 4.91 14.56
N TRP A 677 -8.84 5.99 14.29
CA TRP A 677 -8.27 6.85 15.34
C TRP A 677 -8.05 8.32 14.91
N PRO A 678 -9.09 9.03 14.39
CA PRO A 678 -9.00 10.43 13.99
C PRO A 678 -8.79 11.40 15.16
N GLY A 679 -9.02 10.94 16.41
CA GLY A 679 -8.61 11.63 17.62
C GLY A 679 -7.08 11.77 17.76
N TYR A 680 -6.28 10.88 17.18
CA TYR A 680 -4.83 11.02 17.15
C TYR A 680 -4.40 11.95 16.01
N LYS A 681 -4.31 13.24 16.33
CA LYS A 681 -3.83 14.27 15.41
C LYS A 681 -2.36 14.03 15.04
N ALA A 682 -2.04 14.27 13.77
CA ALA A 682 -0.69 14.18 13.23
C ALA A 682 0.24 15.22 13.86
N SER A 683 1.28 14.76 14.55
CA SER A 683 2.32 15.59 15.15
C SER A 683 3.60 15.58 14.30
N GLY A 684 4.16 16.75 14.01
CA GLY A 684 5.35 16.85 13.15
C GLY A 684 5.49 18.22 12.50
N THR A 685 6.35 18.33 11.50
CA THR A 685 6.58 19.56 10.73
C THR A 685 6.36 19.30 9.24
N CYS A 686 5.36 19.95 8.66
CA CYS A 686 4.99 19.83 7.26
C CYS A 686 5.52 21.04 6.49
N ASN A 687 6.72 20.91 5.92
CA ASN A 687 7.39 21.96 5.16
C ASN A 687 6.99 21.94 3.67
N GLU A 688 7.34 22.99 2.92
CA GLU A 688 7.25 22.96 1.46
C GLU A 688 8.11 21.84 0.86
N CYS A 689 7.50 20.99 0.03
CA CYS A 689 8.15 19.86 -0.60
C CYS A 689 8.83 20.27 -1.92
N ASN A 690 10.06 19.80 -2.14
CA ASN A 690 10.79 19.94 -3.40
C ASN A 690 11.29 18.57 -3.87
N TYR A 691 11.11 18.25 -5.15
CA TYR A 691 11.61 17.00 -5.74
C TYR A 691 13.14 16.92 -5.75
N ALA A 692 13.84 18.05 -5.87
CA ALA A 692 15.27 18.03 -6.14
C ALA A 692 16.10 17.65 -4.90
N GLY A 693 17.21 16.94 -5.14
CA GLY A 693 18.10 16.41 -4.11
C GLY A 693 17.55 15.17 -3.40
N TYR A 694 18.39 14.53 -2.59
CA TYR A 694 18.05 13.29 -1.88
C TYR A 694 16.72 13.41 -1.10
N TYR A 695 15.98 12.31 -1.09
CA TYR A 695 14.71 12.12 -0.41
C TYR A 695 14.86 11.19 0.80
N ASP A 696 14.22 11.58 1.89
CA ASP A 696 13.93 10.78 3.07
C ASP A 696 12.43 10.87 3.38
N GLU A 697 11.95 10.00 4.27
CA GLU A 697 10.52 9.88 4.60
C GLU A 697 9.92 11.12 5.27
N LYS A 698 10.75 12.07 5.72
CA LYS A 698 10.34 13.29 6.44
C LYS A 698 10.42 14.55 5.56
N LYS A 699 10.99 14.45 4.36
CA LYS A 699 11.17 15.58 3.43
C LYS A 699 9.86 16.22 2.95
N CYS A 700 8.81 15.43 2.77
CA CYS A 700 7.56 15.84 2.12
C CYS A 700 6.34 15.28 2.86
N LEU A 701 6.00 15.93 3.98
CA LEU A 701 4.92 15.55 4.90
C LEU A 701 3.71 16.47 4.74
N SER A 702 2.50 15.92 4.87
CA SER A 702 1.23 16.67 4.92
C SER A 702 0.40 16.31 6.16
N ASN A 703 -0.74 17.00 6.32
CA ASN A 703 -1.74 16.77 7.37
C ASN A 703 -1.30 17.05 8.82
N CYS A 704 -0.15 17.68 9.08
CA CYS A 704 0.23 18.10 10.44
C CYS A 704 -0.89 18.93 11.11
N GLY A 705 -1.28 18.55 12.33
CA GLY A 705 -2.39 19.15 13.09
C GLY A 705 -3.78 18.56 12.80
N GLU A 706 -3.96 17.89 11.67
CA GLU A 706 -5.20 17.21 11.28
C GLU A 706 -5.24 15.76 11.78
N PRO A 707 -6.37 15.03 11.72
CA PRO A 707 -6.37 13.59 11.92
C PRO A 707 -5.32 12.88 11.05
N SER A 708 -4.49 12.04 11.66
CA SER A 708 -3.54 11.17 10.95
C SER A 708 -4.25 10.30 9.90
N GLN A 709 -5.45 9.83 10.22
CA GLN A 709 -6.42 9.34 9.24
C GLN A 709 -7.85 9.81 9.57
N ARG A 710 -8.48 10.51 8.63
CA ARG A 710 -9.88 10.99 8.71
C ARG A 710 -10.88 10.08 8.01
N TRP A 711 -10.51 9.60 6.81
CA TRP A 711 -11.39 8.81 5.95
C TRP A 711 -11.00 7.33 5.97
N TYR A 712 -12.00 6.46 6.06
CA TYR A 712 -11.82 5.01 6.22
C TYR A 712 -12.51 4.29 5.06
N HIS A 713 -11.72 3.64 4.21
CA HIS A 713 -12.16 3.07 2.93
C HIS A 713 -13.24 1.99 3.09
N VAL A 714 -14.34 2.15 2.34
CA VAL A 714 -15.44 1.18 2.24
C VAL A 714 -15.42 0.55 0.84
N PRO A 715 -15.00 -0.73 0.70
CA PRO A 715 -15.10 -1.44 -0.56
C PRO A 715 -16.54 -1.53 -1.04
N ARG A 716 -16.83 -1.07 -2.27
CA ARG A 716 -18.20 -1.13 -2.82
C ARG A 716 -18.77 -2.56 -2.88
N SER A 717 -17.93 -3.59 -3.03
CA SER A 717 -18.37 -5.00 -3.04
C SER A 717 -18.90 -5.50 -1.70
N TRP A 718 -18.66 -4.80 -0.59
CA TRP A 718 -19.23 -5.12 0.73
C TRP A 718 -20.65 -4.57 0.91
N LEU A 719 -21.14 -3.75 -0.03
CA LEU A 719 -22.44 -3.12 0.04
C LEU A 719 -23.52 -3.87 -0.75
N LYS A 720 -24.68 -3.99 -0.13
CA LYS A 720 -25.96 -4.37 -0.74
C LYS A 720 -26.69 -3.10 -1.21
N PRO A 721 -27.63 -3.17 -2.17
CA PRO A 721 -28.40 -1.99 -2.59
C PRO A 721 -29.10 -1.27 -1.43
N THR A 722 -29.70 -2.03 -0.50
CA THR A 722 -30.38 -1.51 0.70
C THR A 722 -30.09 -2.38 1.91
N GLY A 723 -30.35 -1.86 3.12
CA GLY A 723 -30.26 -2.64 4.36
C GLY A 723 -28.82 -3.02 4.76
N ASN A 724 -27.84 -2.15 4.45
CA ASN A 724 -26.47 -2.32 4.94
C ASN A 724 -26.43 -2.01 6.42
N LEU A 725 -25.98 -2.96 7.24
CA LEU A 725 -25.70 -2.71 8.65
C LEU A 725 -24.31 -2.07 8.78
N MET A 726 -24.23 -0.91 9.42
CA MET A 726 -22.97 -0.33 9.91
C MET A 726 -22.96 -0.44 11.43
N VAL A 727 -21.84 -0.94 11.98
CA VAL A 727 -21.59 -1.00 13.43
C VAL A 727 -20.25 -0.31 13.70
N VAL A 728 -20.23 0.55 14.71
CA VAL A 728 -19.07 1.31 15.16
C VAL A 728 -18.89 1.00 16.65
N PHE A 729 -17.71 0.55 17.07
CA PHE A 729 -17.31 0.61 18.47
C PHE A 729 -16.48 1.87 18.67
N GLU A 730 -16.94 2.78 19.54
CA GLU A 730 -16.25 3.99 19.94
C GLU A 730 -15.65 3.84 21.35
N GLU A 731 -14.33 3.89 21.40
CA GLU A 731 -13.51 3.63 22.57
C GLU A 731 -13.39 4.85 23.48
N TRP A 732 -13.26 6.05 22.92
CA TRP A 732 -12.94 7.29 23.67
C TRP A 732 -14.17 8.17 23.92
N GLY A 733 -15.13 8.16 23.00
CA GLY A 733 -16.28 9.06 22.97
C GLY A 733 -16.22 9.97 21.74
N GLY A 734 -17.28 9.96 20.94
CA GLY A 734 -17.39 10.66 19.66
C GLY A 734 -18.82 11.14 19.40
N ASP A 735 -19.01 11.94 18.35
CA ASP A 735 -20.35 12.30 17.86
C ASP A 735 -20.71 11.48 16.60
N PRO A 736 -21.60 10.48 16.71
CA PRO A 736 -21.98 9.64 15.58
C PRO A 736 -22.87 10.37 14.56
N GLU A 737 -23.61 11.42 14.93
CA GLU A 737 -24.51 12.14 14.00
C GLU A 737 -23.72 12.84 12.87
N SER A 738 -22.51 13.27 13.19
CA SER A 738 -21.56 13.88 12.25
C SER A 738 -20.82 12.89 11.33
N ILE A 739 -20.97 11.57 11.52
CA ILE A 739 -20.40 10.58 10.60
C ILE A 739 -21.11 10.70 9.24
N SER A 740 -20.34 10.69 8.16
CA SER A 740 -20.88 10.70 6.80
C SER A 740 -20.23 9.66 5.90
N LEU A 741 -20.99 9.12 4.97
CA LEU A 741 -20.44 8.35 3.86
C LEU A 741 -20.07 9.33 2.75
N VAL A 742 -18.81 9.31 2.33
CA VAL A 742 -18.25 10.17 1.27
C VAL A 742 -17.88 9.33 0.06
N LYS A 743 -17.95 9.91 -1.14
CA LYS A 743 -17.34 9.36 -2.36
C LYS A 743 -16.08 10.13 -2.73
N LYS A 744 -15.09 9.43 -3.31
CA LYS A 744 -13.81 9.99 -3.75
C LYS A 744 -13.86 10.31 -5.25
N GLU A 745 -13.67 11.57 -5.59
CA GLU A 745 -13.86 12.09 -6.95
C GLU A 745 -12.69 12.99 -7.37
N ILE A 746 -12.49 13.14 -8.68
CA ILE A 746 -11.64 14.21 -9.21
C ILE A 746 -12.37 15.54 -9.01
N ASP A 747 -11.66 16.53 -8.45
CA ASP A 747 -12.15 17.90 -8.29
C ASP A 747 -11.67 18.81 -9.43
N SER A 748 -10.35 18.92 -9.58
CA SER A 748 -9.71 19.61 -10.70
C SER A 748 -8.61 18.77 -11.34
N ILE A 749 -8.38 19.02 -12.63
CA ILE A 749 -7.31 18.43 -13.42
C ILE A 749 -6.38 19.52 -13.93
N CYS A 750 -5.10 19.22 -14.04
CA CYS A 750 -4.09 20.17 -14.46
C CYS A 750 -3.13 19.59 -15.49
N ALA A 751 -2.56 20.46 -16.31
CA ALA A 751 -1.40 20.15 -17.13
C ALA A 751 -0.33 21.23 -16.95
N ASP A 752 0.94 20.84 -16.97
CA ASP A 752 2.08 21.75 -16.72
C ASP A 752 3.22 21.49 -17.71
N ILE A 753 3.09 22.04 -18.93
CA ILE A 753 3.85 21.58 -20.10
C ILE A 753 4.80 22.66 -20.61
N TYR A 754 6.10 22.34 -20.68
CA TYR A 754 7.10 23.20 -21.28
C TYR A 754 6.98 23.27 -22.81
N GLU A 755 7.32 24.41 -23.42
CA GLU A 755 7.34 24.60 -24.89
C GLU A 755 8.23 23.60 -25.66
N TRP A 756 9.23 23.02 -24.97
CA TRP A 756 10.15 21.98 -25.46
C TRP A 756 10.05 20.69 -24.61
N GLN A 757 8.85 20.35 -24.15
CA GLN A 757 8.58 19.11 -23.42
C GLN A 757 8.94 17.87 -24.27
N PRO A 758 9.81 16.95 -23.78
CA PRO A 758 10.05 15.67 -24.43
C PRO A 758 8.75 14.87 -24.53
N THR A 759 8.49 14.28 -25.70
CA THR A 759 7.21 13.60 -25.99
C THR A 759 7.45 12.34 -26.82
N LEU A 760 7.17 11.18 -26.20
CA LEU A 760 7.41 9.87 -26.79
C LEU A 760 6.60 9.62 -28.07
N VAL A 761 5.36 10.14 -28.14
CA VAL A 761 4.51 10.11 -29.34
C VAL A 761 5.15 10.86 -30.52
N ASN A 762 5.73 12.02 -30.26
CA ASN A 762 6.34 12.85 -31.31
C ASN A 762 7.61 12.18 -31.86
N TRP A 763 8.42 11.56 -30.99
CA TRP A 763 9.56 10.73 -31.44
C TRP A 763 9.11 9.54 -32.29
N GLN A 764 8.07 8.79 -31.88
CA GLN A 764 7.58 7.64 -32.65
C GLN A 764 7.10 8.07 -34.06
N LEU A 765 6.33 9.15 -34.16
CA LEU A 765 5.84 9.66 -35.45
C LEU A 765 6.97 10.09 -36.40
N GLN A 766 8.07 10.63 -35.86
CA GLN A 766 9.28 10.96 -36.63
C GLN A 766 10.08 9.71 -37.00
N ALA A 767 10.31 8.79 -36.05
CA ALA A 767 11.07 7.56 -36.26
C ALA A 767 10.43 6.62 -37.31
N TYR A 768 9.10 6.58 -37.38
CA TYR A 768 8.36 5.85 -38.42
C TYR A 768 8.19 6.63 -39.74
N GLY A 769 8.85 7.78 -39.91
CA GLY A 769 8.79 8.59 -41.14
C GLY A 769 7.41 9.16 -41.45
N ARG A 770 6.48 9.20 -40.48
CA ARG A 770 5.10 9.69 -40.67
C ARG A 770 5.01 11.21 -40.65
N VAL A 771 6.00 11.89 -40.05
CA VAL A 771 6.04 13.36 -39.96
C VAL A 771 7.49 13.86 -40.13
N ASN A 772 7.72 14.75 -41.11
CA ASN A 772 9.04 15.31 -41.43
C ASN A 772 9.37 16.64 -40.69
N LYS A 773 8.58 17.02 -39.68
CA LYS A 773 8.74 18.26 -38.89
C LYS A 773 8.75 17.93 -37.40
N HIS A 774 9.33 18.80 -36.56
CA HIS A 774 9.12 18.71 -35.12
C HIS A 774 7.66 19.03 -34.77
N LEU A 775 7.05 18.11 -34.05
CA LEU A 775 5.73 18.27 -33.46
C LEU A 775 5.87 19.01 -32.12
N ARG A 776 5.03 20.03 -31.91
CA ARG A 776 4.91 20.71 -30.62
C ARG A 776 4.31 19.77 -29.56
N PRO A 777 4.65 19.93 -28.27
CA PRO A 777 3.98 19.19 -27.21
C PRO A 777 2.54 19.70 -27.02
N LYS A 778 1.73 18.93 -26.30
CA LYS A 778 0.33 19.27 -26.00
C LYS A 778 0.05 19.15 -24.51
N ALA A 779 -0.74 20.06 -23.97
CA ALA A 779 -1.45 19.87 -22.72
C ALA A 779 -2.65 18.95 -22.97
N HIS A 780 -2.75 17.87 -22.20
CA HIS A 780 -3.86 16.92 -22.23
C HIS A 780 -4.62 17.04 -20.91
N LEU A 781 -5.95 17.18 -20.99
CA LEU A 781 -6.85 17.27 -19.84
C LEU A 781 -8.00 16.29 -20.03
N TRP A 782 -8.26 15.45 -19.03
CA TRP A 782 -9.32 14.44 -19.04
C TRP A 782 -9.90 14.23 -17.64
N CYS A 783 -11.21 14.49 -17.47
CA CYS A 783 -11.93 14.27 -16.21
C CYS A 783 -12.22 12.78 -15.97
N ALA A 784 -12.79 12.43 -14.81
CA ALA A 784 -13.22 11.05 -14.56
C ALA A 784 -14.34 10.63 -15.54
N THR A 785 -14.52 9.32 -15.73
CA THR A 785 -15.61 8.81 -16.56
C THR A 785 -16.96 9.28 -16.01
N GLY A 786 -17.77 9.93 -16.86
CA GLY A 786 -19.06 10.53 -16.49
C GLY A 786 -19.00 12.03 -16.22
N GLN A 787 -17.86 12.57 -15.79
CA GLN A 787 -17.66 14.01 -15.57
C GLN A 787 -17.33 14.77 -16.86
N LYS A 788 -17.49 16.09 -16.83
CA LYS A 788 -17.03 17.02 -17.86
C LYS A 788 -16.23 18.17 -17.25
N ILE A 789 -15.39 18.80 -18.07
CA ILE A 789 -14.76 20.07 -17.72
C ILE A 789 -15.85 21.15 -17.69
N SER A 790 -16.13 21.70 -16.52
CA SER A 790 -17.17 22.72 -16.33
C SER A 790 -16.65 24.15 -16.38
N SER A 791 -15.40 24.38 -15.97
CA SER A 791 -14.75 25.69 -16.07
C SER A 791 -13.22 25.57 -16.10
N ILE A 792 -12.56 26.64 -16.53
CA ILE A 792 -11.10 26.80 -16.41
C ILE A 792 -10.85 27.70 -15.20
N LYS A 793 -10.23 27.15 -14.15
CA LYS A 793 -9.90 27.87 -12.91
C LYS A 793 -8.63 28.70 -13.06
N PHE A 794 -7.68 28.22 -13.86
CA PHE A 794 -6.43 28.91 -14.15
C PHE A 794 -5.88 28.51 -15.52
N ALA A 795 -5.31 29.45 -16.27
CA ALA A 795 -4.51 29.16 -17.45
C ALA A 795 -3.43 30.24 -17.64
N SER A 796 -2.18 29.82 -17.87
CA SER A 796 -1.07 30.75 -18.13
C SER A 796 -0.01 30.10 -19.01
N PHE A 797 0.23 30.70 -20.19
CA PHE A 797 1.41 30.45 -21.01
C PHE A 797 2.45 31.54 -20.74
N GLY A 798 3.62 31.18 -20.22
CA GLY A 798 4.65 32.14 -19.82
C GLY A 798 5.58 31.56 -18.77
N THR A 799 5.61 32.19 -17.60
CA THR A 799 6.41 31.78 -16.42
C THR A 799 5.56 31.47 -15.16
N PRO A 800 4.45 30.72 -15.27
CA PRO A 800 3.57 30.43 -14.14
C PRO A 800 4.29 29.73 -12.97
N GLN A 801 3.82 30.03 -11.77
CA GLN A 801 4.36 29.54 -10.49
C GLN A 801 3.32 28.69 -9.74
N GLY A 802 3.78 27.95 -8.72
CA GLY A 802 2.94 27.05 -7.93
C GLY A 802 2.74 25.68 -8.58
N ALA A 803 1.75 24.95 -8.08
CA ALA A 803 1.40 23.59 -8.50
C ALA A 803 -0.13 23.46 -8.64
N CYS A 804 -0.59 22.34 -9.20
CA CYS A 804 -2.01 22.05 -9.39
C CYS A 804 -2.85 22.31 -8.12
N GLY A 805 -3.92 23.10 -8.23
CA GLY A 805 -4.73 23.56 -7.09
C GLY A 805 -4.40 24.99 -6.62
N ASN A 806 -3.16 25.46 -6.79
CA ASN A 806 -2.62 26.73 -6.30
C ASN A 806 -1.63 27.36 -7.31
N TYR A 807 -1.95 27.31 -8.61
CA TYR A 807 -1.17 28.03 -9.63
C TYR A 807 -1.33 29.55 -9.52
N ARG A 808 -0.29 30.28 -9.94
CA ARG A 808 -0.27 31.75 -9.99
C ARG A 808 0.43 32.21 -11.25
N GLU A 809 0.03 33.36 -11.77
CA GLU A 809 0.76 34.03 -12.85
C GLU A 809 2.16 34.45 -12.37
N GLY A 810 3.14 34.33 -13.25
CA GLY A 810 4.49 34.85 -13.03
C GLY A 810 4.69 36.20 -13.71
N SER A 811 5.94 36.68 -13.75
CA SER A 811 6.32 37.94 -14.40
C SER A 811 6.11 37.98 -15.92
N CYS A 812 5.80 36.84 -16.54
CA CYS A 812 5.45 36.70 -17.95
C CYS A 812 4.21 35.82 -18.09
N HIS A 813 3.20 36.32 -18.80
CA HIS A 813 1.92 35.68 -19.08
C HIS A 813 1.39 36.16 -20.45
N ALA A 814 0.84 35.24 -21.26
CA ALA A 814 0.22 35.55 -22.54
C ALA A 814 -1.28 35.84 -22.37
N HIS A 815 -1.72 37.03 -22.79
CA HIS A 815 -3.07 37.57 -22.54
C HIS A 815 -4.25 36.72 -23.07
N LYS A 816 -4.02 35.71 -23.92
CA LYS A 816 -5.05 34.76 -24.39
C LYS A 816 -4.84 33.34 -23.86
N SER A 817 -4.23 33.19 -22.68
CA SER A 817 -3.98 31.88 -22.08
C SER A 817 -5.28 31.10 -21.81
N TYR A 818 -6.39 31.80 -21.50
CA TYR A 818 -7.69 31.20 -21.22
C TYR A 818 -8.49 30.87 -22.49
N ASP A 819 -8.53 31.79 -23.47
CA ASP A 819 -9.41 31.76 -24.65
C ASP A 819 -9.54 30.38 -25.33
N ILE A 820 -8.39 29.73 -25.56
CA ILE A 820 -8.36 28.46 -26.29
C ILE A 820 -8.92 27.30 -25.45
N PHE A 821 -8.66 27.29 -24.14
CA PHE A 821 -9.17 26.26 -23.22
C PHE A 821 -10.66 26.41 -22.97
N GLU A 822 -11.14 27.63 -22.74
CA GLU A 822 -12.59 27.91 -22.64
C GLU A 822 -13.33 27.44 -23.89
N LYS A 823 -12.76 27.70 -25.08
CA LYS A 823 -13.35 27.34 -26.36
C LYS A 823 -13.41 25.84 -26.65
N VAL A 824 -12.40 25.05 -26.23
CA VAL A 824 -12.25 23.64 -26.68
C VAL A 824 -12.37 22.59 -25.58
N CYS A 825 -12.33 22.99 -24.31
CA CYS A 825 -12.36 22.08 -23.17
C CYS A 825 -13.70 22.11 -22.42
N VAL A 826 -14.29 23.30 -22.22
CA VAL A 826 -15.53 23.43 -21.45
C VAL A 826 -16.68 22.67 -22.12
N GLY A 827 -17.41 21.89 -21.33
CA GLY A 827 -18.49 21.01 -21.78
C GLY A 827 -18.04 19.66 -22.37
N GLN A 828 -16.72 19.41 -22.48
CA GLN A 828 -16.15 18.14 -22.97
C GLN A 828 -15.67 17.25 -21.80
N PRO A 829 -15.64 15.91 -21.96
CA PRO A 829 -15.01 15.01 -20.97
C PRO A 829 -13.49 15.19 -20.89
N GLY A 830 -12.88 15.73 -21.96
CA GLY A 830 -11.48 16.09 -22.02
C GLY A 830 -11.10 16.76 -23.34
N CYS A 831 -9.91 17.32 -23.39
CA CYS A 831 -9.39 18.09 -24.52
C CYS A 831 -7.86 17.97 -24.64
N ALA A 832 -7.31 18.47 -25.75
CA ALA A 832 -5.87 18.63 -25.91
C ALA A 832 -5.53 19.93 -26.64
N VAL A 833 -4.66 20.76 -26.05
CA VAL A 833 -4.22 22.06 -26.58
C VAL A 833 -2.73 22.01 -26.89
N THR A 834 -2.34 22.45 -28.10
CA THR A 834 -0.92 22.53 -28.50
C THR A 834 -0.21 23.65 -27.75
N VAL A 835 1.00 23.41 -27.27
CA VAL A 835 1.85 24.46 -26.68
C VAL A 835 2.55 25.22 -27.80
N GLU A 836 1.87 26.25 -28.32
CA GLU A 836 2.29 27.05 -29.47
C GLU A 836 1.94 28.53 -29.21
N PRO A 837 2.92 29.47 -29.21
CA PRO A 837 2.70 30.87 -28.82
C PRO A 837 1.56 31.57 -29.56
N GLU A 838 1.39 31.25 -30.84
CA GLU A 838 0.36 31.80 -31.72
C GLU A 838 -1.07 31.53 -31.21
N LEU A 839 -1.29 30.43 -30.49
CA LEU A 839 -2.59 30.12 -29.88
C LEU A 839 -2.91 30.97 -28.65
N PHE A 840 -1.88 31.54 -28.01
CA PHE A 840 -2.00 32.33 -26.77
C PHE A 840 -1.80 33.84 -26.98
N GLY A 841 -1.74 34.29 -28.25
CA GLY A 841 -1.61 35.70 -28.62
C GLY A 841 -0.17 36.17 -28.87
N GLY A 842 0.79 35.25 -29.04
CA GLY A 842 2.20 35.54 -29.36
C GLY A 842 3.18 34.99 -28.32
N ASP A 843 4.47 35.28 -28.48
CA ASP A 843 5.48 35.00 -27.45
C ASP A 843 5.45 36.11 -26.38
N PRO A 844 4.98 35.84 -25.14
CA PRO A 844 4.91 36.85 -24.08
C PRO A 844 6.27 37.24 -23.50
N CYS A 845 7.32 36.42 -23.70
CA CYS A 845 8.67 36.71 -23.22
C CYS A 845 9.73 36.01 -24.09
N PRO A 846 10.23 36.67 -25.14
CA PRO A 846 11.30 36.17 -25.99
C PRO A 846 12.54 35.76 -25.19
N ASN A 847 13.21 34.70 -25.64
CA ASN A 847 14.40 34.09 -25.01
C ASN A 847 14.22 33.50 -23.59
N ILE A 848 13.03 33.61 -22.98
CA ILE A 848 12.68 32.90 -21.74
C ILE A 848 12.00 31.57 -22.11
N MET A 849 12.40 30.48 -21.45
CA MET A 849 11.75 29.17 -21.64
C MET A 849 10.36 29.20 -21.03
N LYS A 850 9.35 29.01 -21.88
CA LYS A 850 7.94 29.12 -21.48
C LYS A 850 7.34 27.79 -21.02
N LYS A 851 6.37 27.90 -20.12
CA LYS A 851 5.57 26.78 -19.61
C LYS A 851 4.08 27.15 -19.74
N LEU A 852 3.27 26.17 -20.12
CA LEU A 852 1.81 26.24 -20.12
C LEU A 852 1.29 25.50 -18.89
N SER A 853 0.83 26.24 -17.88
CA SER A 853 0.13 25.68 -16.73
C SER A 853 -1.37 25.96 -16.87
N VAL A 854 -2.20 24.95 -16.65
CA VAL A 854 -3.67 25.06 -16.69
C VAL A 854 -4.28 24.21 -15.58
N GLU A 855 -5.37 24.70 -14.99
CA GLU A 855 -6.24 23.98 -14.06
C GLU A 855 -7.70 24.12 -14.51
N ALA A 856 -8.38 22.99 -14.65
CA ALA A 856 -9.77 22.89 -15.09
C ALA A 856 -10.60 22.11 -14.07
N ILE A 857 -11.82 22.56 -13.79
CA ILE A 857 -12.73 21.93 -12.82
C ILE A 857 -13.53 20.81 -13.49
N CYS A 858 -13.67 19.67 -12.81
CA CYS A 858 -14.46 18.53 -13.24
C CYS A 858 -15.75 18.40 -12.42
N SER A 859 -16.87 18.17 -13.11
CA SER A 859 -18.20 17.95 -12.52
C SER A 859 -19.06 17.05 -13.40
#